data_AF-A0A1V4K8R8-F1
#
_entry.id   AF-A0A1V4K8R8-F1
#
_cell.length_a   1.000
_cell.length_b   1.000
_cell.length_c   1.000
_cell.angle_alpha   90.00
_cell.angle_beta   90.00
_cell.angle_gamma   90.00
#
_symmetry.space_group_name_H-M   'P 1'
#
loop_
_entity.id
_entity.type
_entity.pdbx_description
1 polymer ?
#
loop_
_entity_poly.entity_id
_entity_poly.type
_entity_poly.pdbx_seq_one_letter_code
_entity_poly.pdbx_strand_id
1 'polypeptide(L)'
;MQLARSHLGLLLLGALLALTLYLLLPAAQHVQRLAGAQPAGGKRDQQVTNITMRTGMAAGEAPVFYREASAGPQAGGTASLGRPDVLFLHGQAFTSKTWEALGTLALLAGEGYHAVAIDLPGHGDSPPAETVATEQGRVAFLDHVLRELRMRRPILVSPSMSGRFALPFLLAWGDRLAGFVPVAPVGTKDYTAEQYQRVQTPTLILYGDHDTSLGPQALQSLRHLPRHRVAVVPDAGHACYLDKPENFHQALLGFLRQLNTIPCTSPATRKQAVSPFPYLHPLTPASCLPCLHPQACNHQSSTTPAPAMAPGKTGKSTGALENPSVTLFREYLRIDTVHPKPDYDAAIQFLERVGTDLGLTCQKVEVCQGYVVLILTWPGTNPHLRSILLNSHTDVVPVFEEHWTYPPFEAVKDSQGNIYARGAQDMKCVSIQYLEAIRRLKAEGKSFARTIHLTFVPDEEVGGHKGMEAFVQRPEFRALNVGFALDEGLASPSDTFSVFYGEKSPWWIKVKCMGSPGHGSRFISNTAAEKMHKVINSFLAFRESERQRLKSDSSLTLGDVTSLNLTILEGGVSFNVVPSEMAVGFDIRIPPTVDLKAFEEQVAAWCRDAGDGVTYEFLQKCMDQNVTSTEESDPWWKAFSGACRDMKLQLKLEIFPAATDSRYIRAVGHPAIGFSPMNRTPVLLHDHNEFLNEQVFLRGIDIYARLLPALASVPPLPAEG
;
A
#
# COMPACT_ATOMS: atom_id res chain seq x y z
N MET A 1 -29.45 5.74 1.45
CA MET A 1 -28.07 6.27 1.65
C MET A 1 -27.07 5.27 2.24
N GLN A 2 -27.48 4.14 2.82
CA GLN A 2 -26.54 3.13 3.37
C GLN A 2 -25.98 2.13 2.33
N LEU A 3 -26.63 1.90 1.18
CA LEU A 3 -26.14 0.96 0.16
C LEU A 3 -25.01 1.49 -0.74
N ALA A 4 -24.79 2.80 -0.82
CA ALA A 4 -23.75 3.38 -1.70
C ALA A 4 -22.34 3.32 -1.07
N ARG A 5 -22.24 3.27 0.27
CA ARG A 5 -20.96 3.23 1.00
C ARG A 5 -20.34 1.83 1.02
N SER A 6 -21.15 0.78 0.94
CA SER A 6 -20.67 -0.62 0.93
C SER A 6 -20.06 -1.01 -0.42
N HIS A 7 -20.57 -0.50 -1.54
CA HIS A 7 -20.01 -0.77 -2.86
C HIS A 7 -18.66 -0.07 -3.09
N LEU A 8 -18.44 1.11 -2.49
CA LEU A 8 -17.16 1.82 -2.58
C LEU A 8 -16.08 1.14 -1.74
N GLY A 9 -16.43 0.64 -0.54
CA GLY A 9 -15.52 -0.14 0.31
C GLY A 9 -15.06 -1.46 -0.31
N LEU A 10 -15.95 -2.18 -1.00
CA LEU A 10 -15.58 -3.41 -1.72
C LEU A 10 -14.74 -3.16 -2.98
N LEU A 11 -14.96 -2.04 -3.68
CA LEU A 11 -14.14 -1.64 -4.84
C LEU A 11 -12.73 -1.20 -4.43
N LEU A 12 -12.59 -0.52 -3.29
CA LEU A 12 -11.30 -0.11 -2.72
C LEU A 12 -10.51 -1.30 -2.17
N LEU A 13 -11.17 -2.26 -1.50
CA LEU A 13 -10.51 -3.48 -1.01
C LEU A 13 -10.02 -4.36 -2.16
N GLY A 14 -10.81 -4.48 -3.24
CA GLY A 14 -10.42 -5.21 -4.44
C GLY A 14 -9.25 -4.56 -5.21
N ALA A 15 -9.17 -3.22 -5.19
CA ALA A 15 -8.05 -2.46 -5.76
C ALA A 15 -6.76 -2.61 -4.94
N LEU A 16 -6.87 -2.60 -3.60
CA LEU A 16 -5.72 -2.73 -2.69
C LEU A 16 -5.12 -4.14 -2.74
N LEU A 17 -5.97 -5.17 -2.81
CA LEU A 17 -5.56 -6.58 -2.93
C LEU A 17 -4.91 -6.87 -4.29
N ALA A 18 -5.42 -6.27 -5.36
CA ALA A 18 -4.82 -6.36 -6.69
C ALA A 18 -3.45 -5.66 -6.75
N LEU A 19 -3.26 -4.55 -6.03
CA LEU A 19 -2.00 -3.81 -5.96
C LEU A 19 -0.92 -4.55 -5.13
N THR A 20 -1.31 -5.20 -4.04
CA THR A 20 -0.39 -6.00 -3.19
C THR A 20 0.03 -7.31 -3.86
N LEU A 21 -0.90 -8.02 -4.50
CA LEU A 21 -0.56 -9.19 -5.35
C LEU A 21 0.33 -8.80 -6.55
N TYR A 22 0.24 -7.55 -7.01
CA TYR A 22 1.03 -7.04 -8.12
C TYR A 22 2.47 -6.67 -7.75
N LEU A 23 2.70 -6.13 -6.55
CA LEU A 23 4.05 -5.77 -6.05
C LEU A 23 4.93 -7.01 -5.74
N LEU A 24 4.30 -8.18 -5.58
CA LEU A 24 4.98 -9.46 -5.38
C LEU A 24 5.35 -10.19 -6.69
N LEU A 25 4.98 -9.64 -7.85
CA LEU A 25 5.38 -10.19 -9.15
C LEU A 25 6.84 -9.81 -9.50
N PRO A 26 7.64 -10.74 -10.04
CA PRO A 26 9.03 -10.47 -10.48
C PRO A 26 9.18 -9.24 -11.38
N ALA A 27 8.17 -8.94 -12.21
CA ALA A 27 8.07 -7.79 -13.10
C ALA A 27 8.24 -6.43 -12.39
N ALA A 28 7.58 -6.25 -11.23
CA ALA A 28 7.58 -4.97 -10.50
C ALA A 28 8.96 -4.67 -9.91
N GLN A 29 9.68 -5.72 -9.49
CA GLN A 29 11.06 -5.65 -9.02
C GLN A 29 12.04 -5.36 -10.18
N HIS A 30 11.73 -5.78 -11.42
CA HIS A 30 12.59 -5.55 -12.58
C HIS A 30 12.64 -4.07 -13.00
N VAL A 31 11.51 -3.34 -12.91
CA VAL A 31 11.45 -1.89 -13.18
C VAL A 31 12.23 -1.07 -12.17
N GLN A 32 12.20 -1.46 -10.89
CA GLN A 32 13.01 -0.80 -9.85
C GLN A 32 14.52 -1.01 -10.06
N ARG A 33 14.94 -2.17 -10.61
CA ARG A 33 16.34 -2.42 -10.99
C ARG A 33 16.80 -1.63 -12.22
N LEU A 34 15.95 -1.50 -13.24
CA LEU A 34 16.29 -0.72 -14.45
C LEU A 34 16.38 0.79 -14.17
N ALA A 35 15.58 1.31 -13.23
CA ALA A 35 15.66 2.70 -12.80
C ALA A 35 16.93 3.05 -12.00
N GLY A 36 17.68 2.05 -11.51
CA GLY A 36 18.90 2.22 -10.70
C GLY A 36 20.20 1.82 -11.39
N ALA A 37 20.17 1.28 -12.61
CA ALA A 37 21.36 0.82 -13.31
C ALA A 37 21.86 1.86 -14.34
N GLN A 38 23.06 2.40 -14.13
CA GLN A 38 23.83 2.97 -15.25
C GLN A 38 24.20 1.83 -16.23
N PRO A 39 24.16 2.05 -17.57
CA PRO A 39 24.41 0.98 -18.50
C PRO A 39 25.87 0.55 -18.46
N ALA A 40 26.11 -0.72 -18.10
CA ALA A 40 27.41 -1.37 -18.29
C ALA A 40 27.71 -1.46 -19.80
N GLY A 41 28.86 -0.91 -20.19
CA GLY A 41 29.28 -0.79 -21.58
C GLY A 41 29.42 -2.14 -22.29
N GLY A 42 28.53 -2.38 -23.24
CA GLY A 42 28.68 -3.37 -24.31
C GLY A 42 28.66 -2.65 -25.65
N LYS A 43 29.82 -2.60 -26.34
CA LYS A 43 29.95 -1.99 -27.67
C LYS A 43 29.07 -2.74 -28.70
N ARG A 44 28.03 -2.08 -29.18
CA ARG A 44 27.46 -2.28 -30.53
C ARG A 44 27.26 -0.91 -31.16
N ASP A 45 27.98 -0.67 -32.26
CA ASP A 45 27.81 0.49 -33.12
C ASP A 45 26.36 0.56 -33.64
N GLN A 46 25.58 1.52 -33.16
CA GLN A 46 24.33 1.95 -33.79
C GLN A 46 24.30 3.48 -33.82
N GLN A 47 24.01 4.01 -35.01
CA GLN A 47 23.93 5.43 -35.33
C GLN A 47 23.15 6.21 -34.26
N VAL A 48 23.74 7.28 -33.75
CA VAL A 48 23.10 8.20 -32.81
C VAL A 48 21.98 8.95 -33.55
N THR A 49 20.76 8.41 -33.50
CA THR A 49 19.54 9.17 -33.80
C THR A 49 19.28 10.12 -32.62
N ASN A 50 19.32 11.43 -32.86
CA ASN A 50 18.93 12.44 -31.87
C ASN A 50 17.42 12.30 -31.55
N ILE A 51 17.08 11.50 -30.55
CA ILE A 51 15.70 11.36 -30.05
C ILE A 51 15.45 12.50 -29.06
N THR A 52 14.35 13.22 -29.24
CA THR A 52 13.92 14.26 -28.30
C THR A 52 12.77 13.71 -27.46
N MET A 53 12.97 13.68 -26.14
CA MET A 53 11.92 13.45 -25.15
C MET A 53 11.33 14.79 -24.73
N ARG A 54 10.01 14.90 -24.65
CA ARG A 54 9.31 16.08 -24.14
C ARG A 54 8.20 15.67 -23.22
N THR A 55 7.84 16.58 -22.33
CA THR A 55 6.66 16.45 -21.48
C THR A 55 5.75 17.66 -21.70
N GLY A 56 4.46 17.47 -21.44
CA GLY A 56 3.48 18.53 -21.60
C GLY A 56 2.18 18.22 -20.87
N MET A 57 1.28 19.19 -20.88
CA MET A 57 -0.07 19.08 -20.36
C MET A 57 -1.04 19.37 -21.49
N ALA A 58 -1.86 18.40 -21.89
CA ALA A 58 -2.96 18.63 -22.81
C ALA A 58 -4.12 19.28 -22.03
N ALA A 59 -4.51 20.48 -22.45
CA ALA A 59 -5.49 21.30 -21.75
C ALA A 59 -6.91 20.79 -21.95
N GLY A 60 -7.83 21.14 -21.04
CA GLY A 60 -9.24 20.76 -21.13
C GLY A 60 -9.91 20.74 -19.76
N GLU A 61 -11.18 20.33 -19.70
CA GLU A 61 -11.90 20.13 -18.43
C GLU A 61 -11.27 19.01 -17.58
N ALA A 62 -10.57 18.07 -18.22
CA ALA A 62 -9.72 17.07 -17.59
C ALA A 62 -8.30 17.19 -18.16
N PRO A 63 -7.45 18.09 -17.63
CA PRO A 63 -6.07 18.22 -18.08
C PRO A 63 -5.32 16.91 -17.95
N VAL A 64 -4.50 16.57 -18.94
CA VAL A 64 -3.78 15.30 -18.99
C VAL A 64 -2.29 15.53 -19.24
N PHE A 65 -1.47 15.06 -18.31
CA PHE A 65 -0.04 15.05 -18.48
C PHE A 65 0.39 13.98 -19.49
N TYR A 66 1.38 14.30 -20.31
CA TYR A 66 1.92 13.36 -21.28
C TYR A 66 3.43 13.50 -21.44
N ARG A 67 4.02 12.40 -21.90
CA ARG A 67 5.42 12.26 -22.31
C ARG A 67 5.43 11.83 -23.76
N GLU A 68 6.17 12.55 -24.60
CA GLU A 68 6.29 12.24 -26.02
C GLU A 68 7.74 12.05 -26.43
N ALA A 69 7.95 11.14 -27.39
CA ALA A 69 9.22 10.90 -28.02
C ALA A 69 9.08 11.02 -29.53
N SER A 70 9.97 11.80 -30.14
CA SER A 70 10.09 11.91 -31.59
C SER A 70 11.56 11.96 -32.02
N ALA A 71 11.85 11.45 -33.21
CA ALA A 71 13.14 11.70 -33.84
C ALA A 71 13.26 13.20 -34.14
N GLY A 72 14.38 13.82 -33.75
CA GLY A 72 14.64 15.23 -34.03
C GLY A 72 14.65 15.53 -35.54
N PRO A 73 14.48 16.81 -35.94
CA PRO A 73 14.49 17.19 -37.35
C PRO A 73 15.82 16.76 -37.99
N GLN A 74 15.76 15.82 -38.94
CA GLN A 74 16.94 15.48 -39.73
C GLN A 74 17.37 16.69 -40.55
N ALA A 75 18.66 17.04 -40.48
CA ALA A 75 19.28 18.03 -41.34
C ALA A 75 19.28 17.49 -42.78
N GLY A 76 18.21 17.74 -43.51
CA GLY A 76 17.97 17.20 -44.85
C GLY A 76 16.51 16.79 -44.98
N GLY A 77 15.68 17.68 -45.52
CA GLY A 77 14.23 17.52 -45.57
C GLY A 77 13.77 16.28 -46.33
N THR A 78 13.20 15.33 -45.57
CA THR A 78 12.04 14.53 -45.99
C THR A 78 11.16 14.35 -44.75
N ALA A 79 9.94 14.89 -44.77
CA ALA A 79 8.95 14.67 -43.72
C ALA A 79 8.80 13.16 -43.45
N SER A 80 8.77 12.75 -42.18
CA SER A 80 8.62 11.34 -41.83
C SER A 80 7.37 10.78 -42.52
N LEU A 81 7.56 9.70 -43.27
CA LEU A 81 6.49 8.95 -43.93
C LEU A 81 5.35 8.70 -42.94
N GLY A 82 4.10 8.94 -43.38
CA GLY A 82 2.86 8.97 -42.59
C GLY A 82 2.50 7.71 -41.81
N ARG A 83 3.32 7.34 -40.83
CA ARG A 83 3.05 6.29 -39.85
C ARG A 83 2.05 6.81 -38.82
N PRO A 84 1.12 5.98 -38.34
CA PRO A 84 0.25 6.35 -37.24
C PRO A 84 1.06 6.67 -35.98
N ASP A 85 0.64 7.69 -35.23
CA ASP A 85 1.14 7.92 -33.88
C ASP A 85 0.82 6.71 -32.98
N VAL A 86 1.60 6.50 -31.93
CA VAL A 86 1.35 5.45 -30.93
C VAL A 86 1.01 6.08 -29.60
N LEU A 87 -0.20 5.85 -29.10
CA LEU A 87 -0.66 6.31 -27.79
C LEU A 87 -0.58 5.18 -26.78
N PHE A 88 0.13 5.42 -25.68
CA PHE A 88 0.27 4.50 -24.57
C PHE A 88 -0.56 4.94 -23.37
N LEU A 89 -1.44 4.03 -22.93
CA LEU A 89 -2.05 4.09 -21.62
C LEU A 89 -1.26 3.20 -20.64
N HIS A 90 -1.56 3.27 -19.35
CA HIS A 90 -0.87 2.47 -18.34
C HIS A 90 -1.84 1.67 -17.45
N GLY A 91 -1.32 0.66 -16.76
CA GLY A 91 -2.05 -0.09 -15.74
C GLY A 91 -2.21 0.72 -14.44
N GLN A 92 -3.02 0.23 -13.51
CA GLN A 92 -3.37 0.94 -12.27
C GLN A 92 -2.15 1.32 -11.41
N ALA A 93 -1.10 0.48 -11.41
CA ALA A 93 0.10 0.69 -10.61
C ALA A 93 1.16 1.59 -11.27
N PHE A 94 0.86 2.18 -12.44
CA PHE A 94 1.87 2.81 -13.31
C PHE A 94 1.47 4.17 -13.80
N THR A 95 2.38 4.80 -14.54
CA THR A 95 2.21 6.11 -15.18
C THR A 95 2.90 6.10 -16.54
N SER A 96 2.81 7.20 -17.31
CA SER A 96 3.56 7.44 -18.54
C SER A 96 5.07 7.26 -18.37
N LYS A 97 5.61 7.54 -17.17
CA LYS A 97 7.03 7.37 -16.84
C LYS A 97 7.50 5.92 -16.95
N THR A 98 6.61 4.94 -16.75
CA THR A 98 6.96 3.52 -16.92
C THR A 98 7.39 3.23 -18.36
N TRP A 99 6.70 3.78 -19.36
CA TRP A 99 7.05 3.59 -20.77
C TRP A 99 8.36 4.27 -21.16
N GLU A 100 8.65 5.42 -20.55
CA GLU A 100 9.94 6.11 -20.67
C GLU A 100 11.08 5.28 -20.06
N ALA A 101 10.90 4.78 -18.83
CA ALA A 101 11.91 3.99 -18.12
C ALA A 101 12.23 2.66 -18.81
N LEU A 102 11.25 2.04 -19.47
CA LEU A 102 11.45 0.85 -20.30
C LEU A 102 12.19 1.14 -21.62
N GLY A 103 12.46 2.40 -21.94
CA GLY A 103 13.01 2.80 -23.24
C GLY A 103 12.03 2.61 -24.40
N THR A 104 10.76 2.31 -24.13
CA THR A 104 9.75 1.99 -25.17
C THR A 104 9.51 3.19 -26.09
N LEU A 105 9.37 4.38 -25.50
CA LEU A 105 9.14 5.61 -26.25
C LEU A 105 10.34 5.96 -27.14
N ALA A 106 11.55 5.86 -26.58
CA ALA A 106 12.78 6.11 -27.32
C ALA A 106 13.00 5.09 -28.44
N LEU A 107 12.75 3.80 -28.19
CA LEU A 107 12.83 2.74 -29.19
C LEU A 107 11.90 3.02 -30.38
N LEU A 108 10.65 3.37 -30.11
CA LEU A 108 9.68 3.70 -31.16
C LEU A 108 10.05 4.96 -31.93
N ALA A 109 10.54 5.99 -31.24
CA ALA A 109 11.06 7.20 -31.87
C ALA A 109 12.26 6.92 -32.79
N GLY A 110 13.19 6.06 -32.36
CA GLY A 110 14.31 5.58 -33.18
C GLY A 110 13.86 4.82 -34.42
N GLU A 111 12.73 4.11 -34.32
CA GLU A 111 12.10 3.43 -35.46
C GLU A 111 11.23 4.35 -36.33
N GLY A 112 11.16 5.65 -36.02
CA GLY A 112 10.45 6.67 -36.78
C GLY A 112 8.96 6.81 -36.47
N TYR A 113 8.49 6.31 -35.32
CA TYR A 113 7.14 6.58 -34.82
C TYR A 113 7.14 7.79 -33.89
N HIS A 114 6.06 8.54 -33.89
CA HIS A 114 5.78 9.48 -32.82
C HIS A 114 5.04 8.73 -31.70
N ALA A 115 5.68 8.61 -30.54
CA ALA A 115 5.17 7.82 -29.41
C ALA A 115 4.82 8.74 -28.24
N VAL A 116 3.59 8.66 -27.75
CA VAL A 116 3.07 9.47 -26.65
C VAL A 116 2.52 8.56 -25.57
N ALA A 117 2.94 8.76 -24.32
CA ALA A 117 2.37 8.12 -23.15
C ALA A 117 1.70 9.17 -22.27
N ILE A 118 0.47 8.91 -21.84
CA ILE A 118 -0.29 9.81 -20.97
C ILE A 118 -0.39 9.25 -19.56
N ASP A 119 -0.51 10.14 -18.58
CA ASP A 119 -0.95 9.78 -17.25
C ASP A 119 -2.48 9.82 -17.21
N LEU A 120 -3.13 8.70 -16.92
CA LEU A 120 -4.59 8.66 -16.81
C LEU A 120 -5.05 9.54 -15.62
N PRO A 121 -6.28 10.11 -15.66
CA PRO A 121 -6.72 11.02 -14.60
C PRO A 121 -6.59 10.41 -13.20
N GLY A 122 -6.00 11.18 -12.27
CA GLY A 122 -5.70 10.74 -10.91
C GLY A 122 -4.45 9.87 -10.77
N HIS A 123 -3.63 9.76 -11.81
CA HIS A 123 -2.33 9.07 -11.76
C HIS A 123 -1.22 10.02 -12.21
N GLY A 124 0.00 9.78 -11.73
CA GLY A 124 1.19 10.55 -12.10
C GLY A 124 0.97 12.05 -11.93
N ASP A 125 1.25 12.80 -12.99
CA ASP A 125 1.15 14.25 -13.02
C ASP A 125 -0.24 14.73 -13.52
N SER A 126 -1.19 13.83 -13.78
CA SER A 126 -2.57 14.15 -14.22
C SER A 126 -3.54 14.28 -13.04
N PRO A 127 -4.25 15.41 -12.86
CA PRO A 127 -5.24 15.55 -11.79
C PRO A 127 -6.40 14.55 -11.93
N PRO A 128 -7.09 14.21 -10.82
CA PRO A 128 -8.33 13.45 -10.87
C PRO A 128 -9.41 14.19 -11.69
N ALA A 129 -10.23 13.44 -12.44
CA ALA A 129 -11.32 14.01 -13.23
C ALA A 129 -12.62 13.23 -13.00
N GLU A 130 -13.68 13.90 -12.55
CA GLU A 130 -14.98 13.24 -12.33
C GLU A 130 -15.60 12.72 -13.63
N THR A 131 -15.26 13.33 -14.77
CA THR A 131 -15.78 12.94 -16.08
C THR A 131 -15.48 11.47 -16.40
N VAL A 132 -14.36 10.91 -15.93
CA VAL A 132 -14.00 9.50 -16.20
C VAL A 132 -14.69 8.48 -15.28
N ALA A 133 -15.59 8.91 -14.39
CA ALA A 133 -16.38 8.01 -13.54
C ALA A 133 -17.34 7.12 -14.36
N THR A 134 -17.87 7.64 -15.47
CA THR A 134 -18.81 6.91 -16.35
C THR A 134 -18.10 6.34 -17.59
N GLU A 135 -18.69 5.30 -18.19
CA GLU A 135 -18.16 4.73 -19.44
C GLU A 135 -18.13 5.77 -20.57
N GLN A 136 -19.25 6.48 -20.77
CA GLN A 136 -19.36 7.53 -21.79
C GLN A 136 -18.32 8.65 -21.56
N GLY A 137 -18.09 9.03 -20.31
CA GLY A 137 -17.09 10.03 -19.98
C GLY A 137 -15.65 9.56 -20.23
N ARG A 138 -15.34 8.26 -20.04
CA ARG A 138 -14.04 7.70 -20.46
C ARG A 138 -13.84 7.71 -21.98
N VAL A 139 -14.90 7.47 -22.74
CA VAL A 139 -14.86 7.59 -24.20
C VAL A 139 -14.63 9.04 -24.63
N ALA A 140 -15.36 9.98 -24.04
CA ALA A 140 -15.20 11.41 -24.31
C ALA A 140 -13.80 11.92 -23.93
N PHE A 141 -13.27 11.46 -22.80
CA PHE A 141 -11.91 11.77 -22.36
C PHE A 141 -10.86 11.33 -23.39
N LEU A 142 -10.91 10.07 -23.85
CA LEU A 142 -9.95 9.61 -24.86
C LEU A 142 -10.10 10.37 -26.17
N ASP A 143 -11.32 10.69 -26.61
CA ASP A 143 -11.52 11.54 -27.80
C ASP A 143 -10.83 12.91 -27.61
N HIS A 144 -11.07 13.55 -26.46
CA HIS A 144 -10.47 14.84 -26.13
C HIS A 144 -8.94 14.78 -26.18
N VAL A 145 -8.34 13.77 -25.54
CA VAL A 145 -6.88 13.54 -25.58
C VAL A 145 -6.37 13.45 -27.01
N LEU A 146 -7.03 12.67 -27.88
CA LEU A 146 -6.63 12.53 -29.28
C LEU A 146 -6.69 13.86 -30.03
N ARG A 147 -7.68 14.70 -29.74
CA ARG A 147 -7.85 16.01 -30.37
C ARG A 147 -6.80 17.01 -29.92
N GLU A 148 -6.54 17.10 -28.61
CA GLU A 148 -5.54 18.01 -28.05
C GLU A 148 -4.12 17.67 -28.49
N LEU A 149 -3.79 16.37 -28.49
CA LEU A 149 -2.50 15.88 -28.97
C LEU A 149 -2.43 15.79 -30.50
N ARG A 150 -3.51 16.18 -31.20
CA ARG A 150 -3.63 16.18 -32.68
C ARG A 150 -3.34 14.83 -33.33
N MET A 151 -3.55 13.74 -32.59
CA MET A 151 -3.28 12.38 -33.05
C MET A 151 -4.40 11.91 -33.99
N ARG A 152 -4.03 11.63 -35.25
CA ARG A 152 -4.99 11.16 -36.26
C ARG A 152 -4.88 9.66 -36.42
N ARG A 153 -5.92 8.94 -35.96
CA ARG A 153 -6.00 7.48 -36.01
C ARG A 153 -4.78 6.79 -35.39
N PRO A 154 -4.44 7.08 -34.12
CA PRO A 154 -3.27 6.46 -33.51
C PRO A 154 -3.46 4.95 -33.32
N ILE A 155 -2.36 4.29 -33.01
CA ILE A 155 -2.35 2.93 -32.47
C ILE A 155 -2.42 3.05 -30.96
N LEU A 156 -3.44 2.44 -30.35
CA LEU A 156 -3.68 2.54 -28.91
C LEU A 156 -3.14 1.31 -28.19
N VAL A 157 -2.17 1.51 -27.29
CA VAL A 157 -1.62 0.46 -26.42
C VAL A 157 -2.26 0.57 -25.04
N SER A 158 -2.89 -0.50 -24.58
CA SER A 158 -3.72 -0.48 -23.37
C SER A 158 -3.47 -1.72 -22.49
N PRO A 159 -2.60 -1.61 -21.47
CA PRO A 159 -2.41 -2.67 -20.49
C PRO A 159 -3.43 -2.62 -19.34
N SER A 160 -3.84 -3.79 -18.86
CA SER A 160 -4.52 -3.97 -17.56
C SER A 160 -5.69 -2.99 -17.33
N MET A 161 -5.66 -2.19 -16.26
CA MET A 161 -6.73 -1.25 -15.88
C MET A 161 -7.17 -0.29 -17.00
N SER A 162 -6.26 0.13 -17.89
CA SER A 162 -6.61 1.02 -19.00
C SER A 162 -7.63 0.42 -19.98
N GLY A 163 -7.88 -0.89 -19.90
CA GLY A 163 -8.97 -1.55 -20.61
C GLY A 163 -10.34 -0.89 -20.37
N ARG A 164 -10.60 -0.35 -19.17
CA ARG A 164 -11.84 0.39 -18.86
C ARG A 164 -12.02 1.68 -19.66
N PHE A 165 -10.94 2.21 -20.23
CA PHE A 165 -10.94 3.37 -21.11
C PHE A 165 -10.94 2.91 -22.57
N ALA A 166 -10.04 1.99 -22.91
CA ALA A 166 -9.79 1.63 -24.29
C ALA A 166 -10.90 0.76 -24.92
N LEU A 167 -11.49 -0.18 -24.20
CA LEU A 167 -12.53 -1.06 -24.75
C LEU A 167 -13.83 -0.33 -25.12
N PRO A 168 -14.43 0.52 -24.27
CA PRO A 168 -15.61 1.29 -24.69
C PRO A 168 -15.28 2.26 -25.83
N PHE A 169 -14.08 2.84 -25.85
CA PHE A 169 -13.64 3.69 -26.95
C PHE A 169 -13.49 2.89 -28.26
N LEU A 170 -12.90 1.70 -28.21
CA LEU A 170 -12.74 0.80 -29.35
C LEU A 170 -14.10 0.41 -29.95
N LEU A 171 -15.09 0.12 -29.10
CA LEU A 171 -16.42 -0.29 -29.53
C LEU A 171 -17.23 0.87 -30.11
N ALA A 172 -17.08 2.07 -29.54
CA ALA A 172 -17.80 3.26 -30.00
C ALA A 172 -17.13 3.94 -31.21
N TRP A 173 -15.80 3.95 -31.28
CA TRP A 173 -15.00 4.76 -32.20
C TRP A 173 -13.74 4.04 -32.71
N GLY A 174 -13.79 2.72 -32.87
CA GLY A 174 -12.63 1.93 -33.33
C GLY A 174 -12.10 2.32 -34.72
N ASP A 175 -12.93 2.94 -35.56
CA ASP A 175 -12.54 3.53 -36.84
C ASP A 175 -11.56 4.70 -36.68
N ARG A 176 -11.56 5.36 -35.52
CA ARG A 176 -10.59 6.38 -35.12
C ARG A 176 -9.28 5.82 -34.59
N LEU A 177 -9.03 4.52 -34.71
CA LEU A 177 -7.75 3.89 -34.41
C LEU A 177 -7.17 3.25 -35.68
N ALA A 178 -5.85 3.32 -35.86
CA ALA A 178 -5.15 2.55 -36.89
C ALA A 178 -4.84 1.12 -36.43
N GLY A 179 -4.74 0.93 -35.10
CA GLY A 179 -4.54 -0.37 -34.49
C GLY A 179 -4.81 -0.32 -32.99
N PHE A 180 -4.99 -1.50 -32.39
CA PHE A 180 -5.20 -1.65 -30.96
C PHE A 180 -4.28 -2.74 -30.40
N VAL A 181 -3.59 -2.48 -29.31
CA VAL A 181 -2.69 -3.41 -28.64
C VAL A 181 -3.10 -3.57 -27.18
N PRO A 182 -4.12 -4.40 -26.90
CA PRO A 182 -4.50 -4.76 -25.54
C PRO A 182 -3.45 -5.68 -24.92
N VAL A 183 -2.94 -5.30 -23.74
CA VAL A 183 -2.03 -6.14 -22.96
C VAL A 183 -2.72 -6.62 -21.68
N ALA A 184 -3.29 -7.82 -21.73
CA ALA A 184 -4.14 -8.38 -20.66
C ALA A 184 -5.12 -7.36 -20.02
N PRO A 185 -5.96 -6.64 -20.80
CA PRO A 185 -6.81 -5.57 -20.27
C PRO A 185 -7.95 -6.10 -19.40
N VAL A 186 -8.37 -5.28 -18.43
CA VAL A 186 -9.62 -5.50 -17.67
C VAL A 186 -10.84 -5.07 -18.49
N GLY A 187 -12.03 -5.52 -18.09
CA GLY A 187 -13.32 -5.12 -18.71
C GLY A 187 -13.67 -5.87 -20.00
N THR A 188 -12.88 -6.87 -20.39
CA THR A 188 -13.10 -7.64 -21.62
C THR A 188 -14.39 -8.46 -21.63
N LYS A 189 -14.88 -8.84 -20.45
CA LYS A 189 -16.15 -9.60 -20.27
C LYS A 189 -17.39 -8.71 -20.29
N ASP A 190 -17.23 -7.38 -20.28
CA ASP A 190 -18.35 -6.45 -20.18
C ASP A 190 -19.11 -6.31 -21.51
N TYR A 191 -18.56 -6.87 -22.60
CA TYR A 191 -19.11 -6.78 -23.95
C TYR A 191 -19.27 -8.16 -24.59
N THR A 192 -20.30 -8.31 -25.41
CA THR A 192 -20.63 -9.58 -26.06
C THR A 192 -19.74 -9.86 -27.28
N ALA A 193 -19.71 -11.13 -27.71
CA ALA A 193 -19.00 -11.53 -28.92
C ALA A 193 -19.48 -10.75 -30.15
N GLU A 194 -20.80 -10.49 -30.27
CA GLU A 194 -21.40 -9.73 -31.37
C GLU A 194 -20.93 -8.27 -31.38
N GLN A 195 -20.70 -7.67 -30.21
CA GLN A 195 -20.15 -6.32 -30.10
C GLN A 195 -18.70 -6.29 -30.61
N TYR A 196 -17.86 -7.25 -30.19
CA TYR A 196 -16.49 -7.35 -30.69
C TYR A 196 -16.41 -7.65 -32.19
N GLN A 197 -17.31 -8.48 -32.72
CA GLN A 197 -17.34 -8.80 -34.16
C GLN A 197 -17.58 -7.59 -35.07
N ARG A 198 -18.16 -6.50 -34.55
CA ARG A 198 -18.39 -5.25 -35.29
C ARG A 198 -17.14 -4.40 -35.45
N VAL A 199 -16.13 -4.60 -34.60
CA VAL A 199 -14.91 -3.78 -34.58
C VAL A 199 -13.97 -4.20 -35.71
N GLN A 200 -13.62 -3.27 -36.59
CA GLN A 200 -12.73 -3.53 -37.73
C GLN A 200 -11.27 -3.13 -37.49
N THR A 201 -10.96 -2.62 -36.30
CA THR A 201 -9.62 -2.17 -35.92
C THR A 201 -8.66 -3.36 -35.85
N PRO A 202 -7.54 -3.33 -36.61
CA PRO A 202 -6.49 -4.33 -36.49
C PRO A 202 -6.01 -4.42 -35.03
N THR A 203 -5.95 -5.62 -34.47
CA THR A 203 -5.67 -5.80 -33.03
C THR A 203 -4.55 -6.81 -32.79
N LEU A 204 -3.58 -6.47 -31.93
CA LEU A 204 -2.62 -7.42 -31.37
C LEU A 204 -2.96 -7.70 -29.90
N ILE A 205 -3.57 -8.86 -29.64
CA ILE A 205 -3.82 -9.33 -28.28
C ILE A 205 -2.51 -9.86 -27.72
N LEU A 206 -2.00 -9.23 -26.66
CA LEU A 206 -0.70 -9.55 -26.08
C LEU A 206 -0.85 -9.89 -24.60
N TYR A 207 -0.21 -10.98 -24.15
CA TYR A 207 -0.17 -11.37 -22.74
C TYR A 207 1.01 -12.33 -22.49
N GLY A 208 1.41 -12.50 -21.22
CA GLY A 208 2.44 -13.48 -20.83
C GLY A 208 1.87 -14.87 -20.59
N ASP A 209 2.62 -15.93 -20.88
CA ASP A 209 2.16 -17.32 -20.68
C ASP A 209 2.00 -17.74 -19.21
N HIS A 210 2.65 -17.06 -18.28
CA HIS A 210 2.46 -17.21 -16.84
C HIS A 210 1.36 -16.30 -16.28
N ASP A 211 0.72 -15.44 -17.10
CA ASP A 211 -0.52 -14.79 -16.68
C ASP A 211 -1.66 -15.81 -16.69
N THR A 212 -1.99 -16.33 -15.52
CA THR A 212 -3.08 -17.31 -15.34
C THR A 212 -4.46 -16.65 -15.15
N SER A 213 -4.52 -15.31 -15.23
CA SER A 213 -5.72 -14.53 -14.91
C SER A 213 -6.26 -13.75 -16.11
N LEU A 214 -5.82 -12.49 -16.28
CA LEU A 214 -6.37 -11.56 -17.26
C LEU A 214 -5.97 -11.89 -18.70
N GLY A 215 -4.78 -12.43 -18.93
CA GLY A 215 -4.31 -12.84 -20.25
C GLY A 215 -5.25 -13.83 -20.97
N PRO A 216 -5.48 -15.03 -20.42
CA PRO A 216 -6.40 -16.02 -20.99
C PRO A 216 -7.83 -15.49 -21.13
N GLN A 217 -8.32 -14.73 -20.14
CA GLN A 217 -9.63 -14.09 -20.18
C GLN A 217 -9.73 -13.06 -21.33
N ALA A 218 -8.71 -12.22 -21.50
CA ALA A 218 -8.67 -11.22 -22.56
C ALA A 218 -8.65 -11.92 -23.92
N LEU A 219 -7.85 -12.97 -24.09
CA LEU A 219 -7.86 -13.79 -25.30
C LEU A 219 -9.25 -14.40 -25.57
N GLN A 220 -9.90 -14.98 -24.56
CA GLN A 220 -11.21 -15.61 -24.71
C GLN A 220 -12.27 -14.66 -25.28
N SER A 221 -12.21 -13.39 -24.88
CA SER A 221 -13.18 -12.36 -25.30
C SER A 221 -12.75 -11.68 -26.60
N LEU A 222 -11.50 -11.23 -26.68
CA LEU A 222 -10.99 -10.42 -27.78
C LEU A 222 -10.71 -11.24 -29.05
N ARG A 223 -10.64 -12.58 -28.98
CA ARG A 223 -10.61 -13.43 -30.18
C ARG A 223 -11.83 -13.27 -31.08
N HIS A 224 -12.92 -12.67 -30.58
CA HIS A 224 -14.10 -12.35 -31.38
C HIS A 224 -13.90 -11.13 -32.28
N LEU A 225 -12.82 -10.34 -32.09
CA LEU A 225 -12.42 -9.28 -33.01
C LEU A 225 -11.99 -9.89 -34.36
N PRO A 226 -12.57 -9.49 -35.50
CA PRO A 226 -12.34 -10.15 -36.79
C PRO A 226 -10.90 -10.02 -37.31
N ARG A 227 -10.16 -8.99 -36.88
CA ARG A 227 -8.79 -8.69 -37.34
C ARG A 227 -7.78 -8.76 -36.19
N HIS A 228 -7.89 -9.79 -35.35
CA HIS A 228 -6.96 -10.00 -34.25
C HIS A 228 -5.76 -10.87 -34.65
N ARG A 229 -4.65 -10.66 -33.95
CA ARG A 229 -3.51 -11.55 -33.84
C ARG A 229 -3.21 -11.74 -32.36
N VAL A 230 -2.52 -12.83 -32.03
CA VAL A 230 -2.13 -13.14 -30.66
C VAL A 230 -0.61 -13.20 -30.57
N ALA A 231 -0.04 -12.53 -29.59
CA ALA A 231 1.35 -12.69 -29.18
C ALA A 231 1.39 -13.08 -27.72
N VAL A 232 1.91 -14.28 -27.45
CA VAL A 232 2.15 -14.75 -26.09
C VAL A 232 3.63 -14.55 -25.79
N VAL A 233 3.94 -13.82 -24.73
CA VAL A 233 5.32 -13.56 -24.29
C VAL A 233 5.73 -14.72 -23.38
N PRO A 234 6.78 -15.50 -23.74
CA PRO A 234 7.17 -16.66 -22.97
C PRO A 234 7.84 -16.28 -21.64
N ASP A 235 7.63 -17.11 -20.62
CA ASP A 235 8.14 -16.94 -19.26
C ASP A 235 7.80 -15.57 -18.65
N ALA A 236 6.60 -15.04 -18.93
CA ALA A 236 6.18 -13.71 -18.50
C ALA A 236 4.81 -13.73 -17.80
N GLY A 237 4.66 -12.92 -16.76
CA GLY A 237 3.42 -12.78 -16.00
C GLY A 237 2.48 -11.72 -16.57
N HIS A 238 1.61 -11.19 -15.72
CA HIS A 238 0.53 -10.27 -16.11
C HIS A 238 1.04 -8.99 -16.80
N ALA A 239 2.11 -8.39 -16.28
CA ALA A 239 2.75 -7.23 -16.88
C ALA A 239 3.95 -7.65 -17.73
N CYS A 240 3.70 -8.46 -18.76
CA CYS A 240 4.74 -9.06 -19.58
C CYS A 240 5.69 -8.06 -20.26
N TYR A 241 5.25 -6.82 -20.46
CA TYR A 241 6.08 -5.71 -20.97
C TYR A 241 7.14 -5.21 -19.96
N LEU A 242 7.01 -5.59 -18.68
CA LEU A 242 8.00 -5.36 -17.63
C LEU A 242 8.85 -6.61 -17.36
N ASP A 243 8.24 -7.80 -17.39
CA ASP A 243 8.96 -9.07 -17.20
C ASP A 243 9.97 -9.33 -18.33
N LYS A 244 9.55 -9.10 -19.57
CA LYS A 244 10.30 -9.40 -20.80
C LYS A 244 10.16 -8.24 -21.80
N PRO A 245 10.74 -7.05 -21.50
CA PRO A 245 10.56 -5.85 -22.31
C PRO A 245 11.00 -6.05 -23.76
N GLU A 246 12.09 -6.78 -24.01
CA GLU A 246 12.59 -7.04 -25.36
C GLU A 246 11.60 -7.87 -26.20
N ASN A 247 11.03 -8.93 -25.62
CA ASN A 247 10.02 -9.75 -26.30
C ASN A 247 8.74 -8.95 -26.59
N PHE A 248 8.31 -8.13 -25.63
CA PHE A 248 7.19 -7.21 -25.82
C PHE A 248 7.47 -6.20 -26.95
N HIS A 249 8.64 -5.56 -26.94
CA HIS A 249 9.05 -4.61 -27.97
C HIS A 249 9.12 -5.26 -29.36
N GLN A 250 9.65 -6.48 -29.46
CA GLN A 250 9.67 -7.24 -30.71
C GLN A 250 8.26 -7.52 -31.23
N ALA A 251 7.35 -7.98 -30.38
CA ALA A 251 5.96 -8.23 -30.75
C ALA A 251 5.25 -6.94 -31.20
N LEU A 252 5.44 -5.85 -30.45
CA LEU A 252 4.88 -4.53 -30.76
C LEU A 252 5.40 -4.01 -32.10
N LEU A 253 6.73 -3.89 -32.27
CA LEU A 253 7.33 -3.42 -33.53
C LEU A 253 6.94 -4.28 -34.73
N GLY A 254 6.86 -5.60 -34.54
CA GLY A 254 6.39 -6.52 -35.58
C GLY A 254 4.97 -6.21 -36.04
N PHE A 255 4.07 -5.87 -35.12
CA PHE A 255 2.71 -5.46 -35.45
C PHE A 255 2.67 -4.07 -36.10
N LEU A 256 3.38 -3.08 -35.55
CA LEU A 256 3.42 -1.72 -36.09
C LEU A 256 3.94 -1.70 -37.55
N ARG A 257 5.01 -2.45 -37.83
CA ARG A 257 5.59 -2.57 -39.18
C ARG A 257 4.60 -3.16 -40.18
N GLN A 258 3.77 -4.11 -39.77
CA GLN A 258 2.74 -4.70 -40.63
C GLN A 258 1.62 -3.71 -40.96
N LEU A 259 1.21 -2.88 -40.01
CA LEU A 259 0.20 -1.84 -40.27
C LEU A 259 0.66 -0.83 -41.32
N ASN A 260 1.97 -0.56 -41.40
CA ASN A 260 2.56 0.33 -42.39
C ASN A 260 2.66 -0.27 -43.80
N THR A 261 2.40 -1.57 -43.97
CA THR A 261 2.44 -2.25 -45.29
C THR A 261 1.09 -2.31 -46.02
N ILE A 262 0.02 -1.78 -45.42
CA ILE A 262 -1.32 -1.75 -46.01
C ILE A 262 -1.49 -0.41 -46.75
N PRO A 263 -1.63 -0.38 -48.10
CA PRO A 263 -1.84 0.86 -48.83
C PRO A 263 -3.19 1.48 -48.45
N CYS A 264 -3.18 2.78 -48.13
CA CYS A 264 -4.38 3.56 -47.86
C CYS A 264 -5.19 3.75 -49.15
N THR A 265 -6.16 2.87 -49.44
CA THR A 265 -7.14 3.10 -50.50
C THR A 265 -8.24 4.02 -49.99
N SER A 266 -8.30 5.25 -50.53
CA SER A 266 -9.37 6.22 -50.29
C SER A 266 -10.74 5.68 -50.74
N PRO A 267 -11.83 5.82 -49.97
CA PRO A 267 -13.16 5.46 -50.46
C PRO A 267 -13.66 6.53 -51.43
N ALA A 268 -13.95 6.11 -52.66
CA ALA A 268 -14.66 6.89 -53.66
C ALA A 268 -16.13 7.08 -53.25
N THR A 269 -16.62 8.29 -53.51
CA THR A 269 -18.03 8.73 -53.62
C THR A 269 -19.06 7.63 -53.89
N ARG A 270 -20.08 7.50 -53.04
CA ARG A 270 -21.39 6.97 -53.43
C ARG A 270 -22.53 7.86 -52.93
N LYS A 271 -23.36 8.27 -53.89
CA LYS A 271 -24.46 9.22 -53.80
C LYS A 271 -25.62 8.73 -52.93
N GLN A 272 -26.32 9.72 -52.39
CA GLN A 272 -27.61 9.68 -51.68
C GLN A 272 -28.70 8.85 -52.38
N ALA A 273 -29.55 8.22 -51.58
CA ALA A 273 -30.98 8.04 -51.83
C ALA A 273 -31.74 8.39 -50.54
N VAL A 274 -32.91 9.02 -50.70
CA VAL A 274 -33.61 9.87 -49.74
C VAL A 274 -35.00 9.29 -49.40
N SER A 275 -35.32 9.21 -48.09
CA SER A 275 -36.64 9.40 -47.41
C SER A 275 -37.76 8.33 -47.52
N PRO A 276 -38.85 8.30 -46.67
CA PRO A 276 -39.24 9.19 -45.52
C PRO A 276 -39.82 8.55 -44.21
N PHE A 277 -39.55 9.22 -43.06
CA PHE A 277 -40.40 9.63 -41.89
C PHE A 277 -41.24 8.60 -41.03
N PRO A 278 -41.79 8.94 -39.81
CA PRO A 278 -41.85 10.25 -39.10
C PRO A 278 -41.62 10.34 -37.55
N TYR A 279 -41.23 11.57 -37.13
CA TYR A 279 -41.61 12.45 -35.99
C TYR A 279 -41.67 12.03 -34.49
N LEU A 280 -40.96 12.80 -33.64
CA LEU A 280 -41.54 13.84 -32.74
C LEU A 280 -40.48 14.86 -32.23
N HIS A 281 -40.92 16.10 -32.02
CA HIS A 281 -40.17 17.38 -31.95
C HIS A 281 -39.48 17.74 -30.61
N PRO A 282 -38.50 18.68 -30.63
CA PRO A 282 -37.98 19.41 -29.47
C PRO A 282 -38.52 20.86 -29.36
N LEU A 283 -38.42 21.47 -28.18
CA LEU A 283 -38.71 22.91 -27.95
C LEU A 283 -37.45 23.65 -27.48
N THR A 284 -37.23 24.83 -28.06
CA THR A 284 -36.19 25.83 -27.78
C THR A 284 -36.81 27.18 -27.35
N PRO A 285 -36.02 28.15 -26.84
CA PRO A 285 -36.43 29.13 -25.82
C PRO A 285 -36.72 30.54 -26.35
N ALA A 286 -37.18 31.44 -25.47
CA ALA A 286 -37.27 32.88 -25.73
C ALA A 286 -37.07 33.74 -24.47
N SER A 287 -36.73 35.00 -24.72
CA SER A 287 -35.93 35.96 -23.96
C SER A 287 -36.69 37.18 -23.37
N CYS A 288 -36.13 37.76 -22.30
CA CYS A 288 -36.01 39.19 -21.91
C CYS A 288 -37.22 40.14 -21.68
N LEU A 289 -37.31 40.64 -20.42
CA LEU A 289 -37.51 42.03 -19.89
C LEU A 289 -38.82 42.83 -20.20
N PRO A 290 -39.19 43.96 -19.49
CA PRO A 290 -38.54 44.69 -18.38
C PRO A 290 -39.44 45.13 -17.17
N CYS A 291 -38.82 45.88 -16.25
CA CYS A 291 -39.21 46.47 -14.96
C CYS A 291 -40.49 47.34 -14.87
N LEU A 292 -41.07 47.45 -13.66
CA LEU A 292 -41.54 48.69 -12.99
C LEU A 292 -41.93 48.43 -11.50
N HIS A 293 -41.50 49.34 -10.61
CA HIS A 293 -41.84 49.54 -9.18
C HIS A 293 -43.14 50.40 -9.05
N PRO A 294 -43.67 50.84 -7.86
CA PRO A 294 -43.44 50.50 -6.44
C PRO A 294 -44.73 50.41 -5.55
N GLN A 295 -44.55 50.34 -4.21
CA GLN A 295 -45.46 50.64 -3.06
C GLN A 295 -45.89 49.39 -2.25
N ALA A 296 -45.28 49.11 -1.09
CA ALA A 296 -45.34 49.76 0.23
C ALA A 296 -46.60 49.41 1.05
N CYS A 297 -46.44 48.59 2.11
CA CYS A 297 -46.96 48.89 3.45
C CYS A 297 -46.35 47.96 4.51
N ASN A 298 -45.96 48.59 5.62
CA ASN A 298 -45.33 48.06 6.82
C ASN A 298 -46.22 47.08 7.60
N HIS A 299 -45.61 46.09 8.27
CA HIS A 299 -45.64 46.06 9.73
C HIS A 299 -44.52 45.18 10.33
N GLN A 300 -44.01 45.70 11.44
CA GLN A 300 -42.82 45.31 12.20
C GLN A 300 -43.00 44.05 13.04
N SER A 301 -41.91 43.32 13.26
CA SER A 301 -41.38 42.95 14.60
C SER A 301 -40.08 42.13 14.41
N SER A 302 -38.93 42.76 14.65
CA SER A 302 -37.99 42.44 15.76
C SER A 302 -37.69 40.94 15.90
N THR A 303 -36.50 40.44 15.53
CA THR A 303 -35.26 40.64 16.29
C THR A 303 -34.00 40.56 15.40
N THR A 304 -33.14 41.56 15.54
CA THR A 304 -31.84 41.70 14.88
C THR A 304 -30.74 40.85 15.52
N PRO A 305 -29.87 40.19 14.72
CA PRO A 305 -28.52 39.84 15.10
C PRO A 305 -27.55 40.98 14.73
N ALA A 306 -26.55 41.25 15.57
CA ALA A 306 -25.44 42.16 15.27
C ALA A 306 -24.20 41.75 16.08
N PRO A 307 -22.98 42.16 15.70
CA PRO A 307 -22.46 42.33 14.34
C PRO A 307 -21.06 41.71 14.16
N ALA A 308 -20.70 41.46 12.91
CA ALA A 308 -19.30 41.30 12.51
C ALA A 308 -18.53 42.62 12.72
N MET A 309 -17.34 42.53 13.31
CA MET A 309 -16.34 43.60 13.33
C MET A 309 -14.96 43.11 12.85
N ALA A 310 -14.31 44.06 12.18
CA ALA A 310 -13.07 44.04 11.40
C ALA A 310 -11.81 43.41 12.05
N PRO A 311 -10.79 43.06 11.23
CA PRO A 311 -9.58 42.39 11.71
C PRO A 311 -8.73 43.32 12.58
N GLY A 312 -8.65 42.96 13.87
CA GLY A 312 -7.77 43.59 14.85
C GLY A 312 -6.35 43.08 14.74
N LYS A 313 -5.45 44.00 14.37
CA LYS A 313 -4.00 44.09 14.68
C LYS A 313 -3.33 42.81 15.21
N THR A 314 -2.42 42.30 14.39
CA THR A 314 -1.34 41.35 14.71
C THR A 314 -0.70 41.63 16.07
N GLY A 315 -1.14 40.88 17.08
CA GLY A 315 -0.32 40.62 18.26
C GLY A 315 0.79 39.65 17.86
N LYS A 316 2.02 40.14 17.78
CA LYS A 316 3.21 39.27 17.78
C LYS A 316 3.16 38.44 19.05
N SER A 317 2.79 37.17 18.92
CA SER A 317 3.14 36.14 19.90
C SER A 317 4.66 36.18 20.04
N THR A 318 5.14 36.54 21.21
CA THR A 318 6.54 36.37 21.60
C THR A 318 6.82 34.87 21.54
N GLY A 319 7.43 34.42 20.45
CA GLY A 319 7.71 33.02 20.18
C GLY A 319 8.57 32.44 21.30
N ALA A 320 7.95 31.64 22.17
CA ALA A 320 8.68 30.72 23.01
C ALA A 320 9.47 29.80 22.06
N LEU A 321 10.79 29.71 22.26
CA LEU A 321 11.63 28.80 21.51
C LEU A 321 11.08 27.37 21.67
N GLU A 322 10.99 26.60 20.58
CA GLU A 322 10.54 25.21 20.65
C GLU A 322 11.45 24.39 21.58
N ASN A 323 10.86 23.46 22.34
CA ASN A 323 11.63 22.59 23.21
C ASN A 323 12.64 21.77 22.38
N PRO A 324 13.93 21.72 22.74
CA PRO A 324 14.96 21.03 21.95
C PRO A 324 14.63 19.56 21.65
N SER A 325 14.01 18.85 22.58
CA SER A 325 13.60 17.45 22.38
C SER A 325 12.50 17.33 21.33
N VAL A 326 11.59 18.32 21.26
CA VAL A 326 10.57 18.40 20.20
C VAL A 326 11.21 18.71 18.85
N THR A 327 12.18 19.62 18.82
CA THR A 327 12.95 19.91 17.61
C THR A 327 13.64 18.65 17.06
N LEU A 328 14.31 17.88 17.94
CA LEU A 328 14.98 16.64 17.56
C LEU A 328 14.01 15.58 17.06
N PHE A 329 12.84 15.47 17.70
CA PHE A 329 11.79 14.55 17.26
C PHE A 329 11.27 14.91 15.87
N ARG A 330 10.98 16.19 15.62
CA ARG A 330 10.57 16.68 14.31
C ARG A 330 11.65 16.49 13.26
N GLU A 331 12.93 16.59 13.61
CA GLU A 331 14.03 16.27 12.69
C GLU A 331 14.01 14.80 12.28
N TYR A 332 13.81 13.87 13.23
CA TYR A 332 13.75 12.44 12.92
C TYR A 332 12.52 12.07 12.08
N LEU A 333 11.38 12.70 12.34
CA LEU A 333 10.14 12.51 11.57
C LEU A 333 10.25 12.94 10.11
N ARG A 334 11.16 13.87 9.78
CA ARG A 334 11.38 14.31 8.39
C ARG A 334 12.20 13.32 7.56
N ILE A 335 12.81 12.33 8.18
CA ILE A 335 13.53 11.30 7.46
C ILE A 335 12.51 10.33 6.89
N ASP A 336 12.43 10.25 5.57
CA ASP A 336 11.47 9.40 4.88
C ASP A 336 11.93 7.93 4.89
N THR A 337 11.45 7.20 5.89
CA THR A 337 11.68 5.75 6.04
C THR A 337 10.46 4.94 5.62
N VAL A 338 9.70 5.43 4.63
CA VAL A 338 8.47 4.78 4.18
C VAL A 338 8.72 3.57 3.28
N HIS A 339 7.94 2.50 3.50
CA HIS A 339 7.89 1.39 2.54
C HIS A 339 7.30 1.81 1.20
N PRO A 340 7.78 1.24 0.06
CA PRO A 340 8.67 0.08 -0.06
C PRO A 340 10.17 0.41 -0.16
N LYS A 341 10.58 1.68 -0.02
CA LYS A 341 11.98 2.12 -0.17
C LYS A 341 12.42 3.01 0.99
N PRO A 342 12.43 2.49 2.22
CA PRO A 342 12.78 3.26 3.41
C PRO A 342 14.24 3.76 3.34
N ASP A 343 14.47 5.03 3.66
CA ASP A 343 15.83 5.59 3.80
C ASP A 343 16.45 5.23 5.16
N TYR A 344 16.77 3.93 5.33
CA TYR A 344 17.41 3.43 6.55
C TYR A 344 18.77 4.07 6.82
N ASP A 345 19.52 4.41 5.77
CA ASP A 345 20.85 5.01 5.91
C ASP A 345 20.76 6.40 6.57
N ALA A 346 19.82 7.25 6.14
CA ALA A 346 19.61 8.55 6.77
C ALA A 346 19.15 8.42 8.22
N ALA A 347 18.27 7.47 8.52
CA ALA A 347 17.82 7.19 9.89
C ALA A 347 18.98 6.74 10.79
N ILE A 348 19.80 5.81 10.32
CA ILE A 348 20.99 5.34 11.04
C ILE A 348 21.99 6.47 11.26
N GLN A 349 22.28 7.28 10.24
CA GLN A 349 23.18 8.44 10.38
C GLN A 349 22.69 9.44 11.41
N PHE A 350 21.38 9.74 11.41
CA PHE A 350 20.76 10.61 12.38
C PHE A 350 20.90 10.06 13.81
N LEU A 351 20.53 8.79 14.01
CA LEU A 351 20.55 8.14 15.33
C LEU A 351 21.98 7.95 15.85
N GLU A 352 22.94 7.62 14.98
CA GLU A 352 24.36 7.50 15.31
C GLU A 352 24.94 8.85 15.77
N ARG A 353 24.58 9.96 15.09
CA ARG A 353 24.96 11.31 15.52
C ARG A 353 24.41 11.60 16.92
N VAL A 354 23.12 11.37 17.16
CA VAL A 354 22.50 11.61 18.47
C VAL A 354 23.13 10.74 19.56
N GLY A 355 23.42 9.48 19.26
CA GLY A 355 24.12 8.57 20.17
C GLY A 355 25.53 9.03 20.51
N THR A 356 26.27 9.53 19.51
CA THR A 356 27.62 10.08 19.66
C THR A 356 27.60 11.33 20.54
N ASP A 357 26.65 12.24 20.32
CA ASP A 357 26.48 13.45 21.13
C ASP A 357 26.18 13.13 22.61
N LEU A 358 25.54 11.98 22.86
CA LEU A 358 25.27 11.46 24.21
C LEU A 358 26.44 10.68 24.82
N GLY A 359 27.52 10.46 24.07
CA GLY A 359 28.64 9.63 24.49
C GLY A 359 28.23 8.17 24.71
N LEU A 360 27.38 7.62 23.82
CA LEU A 360 27.04 6.20 23.76
C LEU A 360 27.94 5.50 22.75
N THR A 361 28.31 4.24 23.01
CA THR A 361 29.08 3.47 22.02
C THR A 361 28.14 2.96 20.93
N CYS A 362 28.57 3.07 19.68
CA CYS A 362 27.80 2.71 18.49
C CYS A 362 28.31 1.42 17.85
N GLN A 363 27.41 0.53 17.48
CA GLN A 363 27.69 -0.64 16.66
C GLN A 363 26.61 -0.80 15.59
N LYS A 364 27.02 -1.02 14.34
CA LYS A 364 26.12 -1.31 13.21
C LYS A 364 26.25 -2.77 12.83
N VAL A 365 25.14 -3.50 12.77
CA VAL A 365 25.11 -4.94 12.45
C VAL A 365 24.24 -5.13 11.22
N GLU A 366 24.86 -5.44 10.08
CA GLU A 366 24.12 -5.84 8.89
C GLU A 366 23.61 -7.28 9.05
N VAL A 367 22.30 -7.43 9.17
CA VAL A 367 21.63 -8.72 9.43
C VAL A 367 21.17 -9.40 8.14
N CYS A 368 20.85 -8.59 7.13
CA CYS A 368 20.58 -8.97 5.75
C CYS A 368 21.12 -7.87 4.84
N GLN A 369 21.35 -8.16 3.55
CA GLN A 369 21.91 -7.17 2.63
C GLN A 369 21.06 -5.88 2.59
N GLY A 370 21.64 -4.76 3.04
CA GLY A 370 20.96 -3.46 3.13
C GLY A 370 20.05 -3.28 4.35
N TYR A 371 20.03 -4.22 5.28
CA TYR A 371 19.25 -4.17 6.53
C TYR A 371 20.22 -4.16 7.71
N VAL A 372 20.36 -3.00 8.33
CA VAL A 372 21.32 -2.76 9.41
C VAL A 372 20.57 -2.46 10.70
N VAL A 373 20.88 -3.22 11.75
CA VAL A 373 20.48 -2.90 13.13
C VAL A 373 21.54 -1.97 13.72
N LEU A 374 21.12 -0.79 14.17
CA LEU A 374 21.98 0.12 14.93
C LEU A 374 21.82 -0.16 16.43
N ILE A 375 22.95 -0.35 17.11
CA ILE A 375 23.03 -0.58 18.55
C ILE A 375 23.75 0.60 19.18
N LEU A 376 23.09 1.28 20.12
CA LEU A 376 23.71 2.27 20.99
C LEU A 376 23.81 1.70 22.40
N THR A 377 24.93 1.92 23.09
CA THR A 377 25.13 1.34 24.42
C THR A 377 25.56 2.39 25.43
N TRP A 378 24.89 2.38 26.58
CA TRP A 378 25.33 3.01 27.82
C TRP A 378 25.87 1.93 28.78
N PRO A 379 27.20 1.79 28.90
CA PRO A 379 27.81 0.76 29.75
C PRO A 379 27.41 0.92 31.22
N GLY A 380 27.04 -0.20 31.85
CA GLY A 380 26.82 -0.26 33.30
C GLY A 380 28.14 -0.36 34.07
N THR A 381 28.09 -0.11 35.38
CA THR A 381 29.26 -0.27 36.28
C THR A 381 29.59 -1.74 36.55
N ASN A 382 28.67 -2.68 36.27
CA ASN A 382 28.89 -4.12 36.30
C ASN A 382 28.31 -4.79 35.03
N PRO A 383 29.05 -4.82 33.91
CA PRO A 383 28.56 -5.32 32.63
C PRO A 383 28.35 -6.84 32.57
N HIS A 384 28.69 -7.58 33.64
CA HIS A 384 28.39 -9.02 33.73
C HIS A 384 26.92 -9.29 34.06
N LEU A 385 26.22 -8.33 34.67
CA LEU A 385 24.78 -8.43 34.91
C LEU A 385 24.02 -8.36 33.58
N ARG A 386 22.85 -8.99 33.51
CA ARG A 386 22.00 -8.89 32.33
C ARG A 386 21.58 -7.44 32.09
N SER A 387 21.55 -7.06 30.83
CA SER A 387 21.29 -5.68 30.38
C SER A 387 19.79 -5.38 30.26
N ILE A 388 19.47 -4.10 30.13
CA ILE A 388 18.17 -3.62 29.64
C ILE A 388 18.29 -3.33 28.14
N LEU A 389 17.34 -3.79 27.35
CA LEU A 389 17.23 -3.46 25.93
C LEU A 389 16.05 -2.51 25.71
N LEU A 390 16.29 -1.39 25.04
CA LEU A 390 15.27 -0.46 24.57
C LEU A 390 15.16 -0.60 23.06
N ASN A 391 14.15 -1.34 22.60
CA ASN A 391 13.95 -1.61 21.19
C ASN A 391 13.04 -0.55 20.56
N SER A 392 13.35 -0.17 19.32
CA SER A 392 12.42 0.53 18.44
C SER A 392 12.74 0.22 16.98
N HIS A 393 11.73 0.26 16.11
CA HIS A 393 11.92 0.17 14.67
C HIS A 393 12.11 1.55 14.02
N THR A 394 12.55 1.57 12.76
CA THR A 394 12.95 2.79 12.04
C THR A 394 12.08 3.07 10.82
N ASP A 395 11.50 2.04 10.22
CA ASP A 395 10.59 2.13 9.09
C ASP A 395 9.20 2.66 9.51
N VAL A 396 8.44 3.08 8.50
CA VAL A 396 7.04 3.49 8.67
C VAL A 396 6.19 2.99 7.51
N VAL A 397 4.89 2.80 7.75
CA VAL A 397 3.94 2.40 6.69
C VAL A 397 3.69 3.48 5.63
N PRO A 398 3.25 3.09 4.41
CA PRO A 398 2.84 4.00 3.35
C PRO A 398 1.83 5.08 3.76
N VAL A 399 1.81 6.16 2.97
CA VAL A 399 0.91 7.30 3.12
C VAL A 399 0.15 7.58 1.83
N PHE A 400 -1.06 8.12 1.97
CA PHE A 400 -1.87 8.69 0.88
C PHE A 400 -1.93 10.19 1.10
N GLU A 401 -0.96 10.94 0.57
CA GLU A 401 -0.74 12.37 0.88
C GLU A 401 -2.00 13.23 0.72
N GLU A 402 -2.88 12.90 -0.22
CA GLU A 402 -4.14 13.59 -0.49
C GLU A 402 -5.14 13.58 0.68
N HIS A 403 -4.95 12.67 1.64
CA HIS A 403 -5.77 12.55 2.85
C HIS A 403 -5.13 13.21 4.08
N TRP A 404 -3.93 13.77 3.92
CA TRP A 404 -3.24 14.49 4.99
C TRP A 404 -3.51 15.98 4.95
N THR A 405 -3.72 16.55 6.13
CA THR A 405 -3.91 17.98 6.38
C THR A 405 -2.58 18.73 6.18
N TYR A 406 -1.47 18.06 6.49
CA TYR A 406 -0.11 18.55 6.32
C TYR A 406 0.75 17.47 5.66
N PRO A 407 1.77 17.82 4.87
CA PRO A 407 2.65 16.82 4.27
C PRO A 407 3.22 15.85 5.33
N PRO A 408 3.10 14.52 5.15
CA PRO A 408 3.36 13.52 6.18
C PRO A 408 4.80 13.46 6.69
N PHE A 409 5.75 14.03 5.96
CA PHE A 409 7.17 14.02 6.31
C PHE A 409 7.74 15.42 6.55
N GLU A 410 6.89 16.44 6.76
CA GLU A 410 7.36 17.81 7.10
C GLU A 410 7.38 18.06 8.62
N ALA A 411 6.80 17.15 9.40
CA ALA A 411 6.66 17.25 10.86
C ALA A 411 6.08 18.60 11.27
N VAL A 412 4.93 18.97 10.70
CA VAL A 412 4.28 20.26 10.97
C VAL A 412 3.70 20.23 12.38
N LYS A 413 4.10 21.22 13.20
CA LYS A 413 3.48 21.44 14.51
C LYS A 413 2.45 22.54 14.41
N ASP A 414 1.19 22.22 14.73
CA ASP A 414 0.11 23.20 14.72
C ASP A 414 0.14 24.12 15.97
N SER A 415 -0.81 25.06 16.03
CA SER A 415 -0.94 25.98 17.17
C SER A 415 -1.42 25.32 18.47
N GLN A 416 -1.90 24.07 18.43
CA GLN A 416 -2.31 23.28 19.59
C GLN A 416 -1.17 22.38 20.10
N GLY A 417 -0.01 22.40 19.42
CA GLY A 417 1.14 21.57 19.77
C GLY A 417 1.05 20.14 19.20
N ASN A 418 0.12 19.86 18.28
CA ASN A 418 0.05 18.57 17.60
C ASN A 418 1.11 18.53 16.50
N ILE A 419 1.98 17.52 16.55
CA ILE A 419 3.04 17.30 15.57
C ILE A 419 2.54 16.26 14.58
N TYR A 420 2.15 16.69 13.39
CA TYR A 420 1.64 15.84 12.33
C TYR A 420 2.80 15.27 11.50
N ALA A 421 2.92 13.95 11.50
CA ALA A 421 3.84 13.22 10.65
C ALA A 421 3.53 11.71 10.68
N ARG A 422 3.88 11.01 9.61
CA ARG A 422 3.93 9.55 9.65
C ARG A 422 5.08 9.12 10.59
N GLY A 423 4.77 8.21 11.51
CA GLY A 423 5.66 7.74 12.56
C GLY A 423 5.69 8.61 13.82
N ALA A 424 4.78 9.57 13.94
CA ALA A 424 4.61 10.37 15.16
C ALA A 424 4.14 9.53 16.38
N GLN A 425 3.41 8.45 16.14
CA GLN A 425 3.00 7.44 17.12
C GLN A 425 3.74 6.12 16.89
N ASP A 426 4.03 5.74 15.63
CA ASP A 426 4.56 4.41 15.27
C ASP A 426 5.83 4.45 14.40
N MET A 427 7.03 4.38 14.98
CA MET A 427 7.27 4.50 16.43
C MET A 427 8.41 5.47 16.78
N LYS A 428 8.72 6.39 15.87
CA LYS A 428 9.86 7.32 16.01
C LYS A 428 9.81 8.17 17.28
N CYS A 429 8.63 8.39 17.85
CA CYS A 429 8.49 9.08 19.13
C CYS A 429 9.20 8.33 20.27
N VAL A 430 9.04 7.01 20.35
CA VAL A 430 9.63 6.16 21.39
C VAL A 430 11.16 6.18 21.28
N SER A 431 11.70 6.09 20.05
CA SER A 431 13.14 6.21 19.78
C SER A 431 13.74 7.48 20.40
N ILE A 432 13.11 8.63 20.15
CA ILE A 432 13.60 9.92 20.66
C ILE A 432 13.35 10.05 22.16
N GLN A 433 12.23 9.54 22.68
CA GLN A 433 11.96 9.56 24.10
C GLN A 433 12.99 8.77 24.92
N TYR A 434 13.45 7.62 24.41
CA TYR A 434 14.55 6.88 25.03
C TYR A 434 15.85 7.68 25.06
N LEU A 435 16.24 8.26 23.91
CA LEU A 435 17.47 9.04 23.79
C LEU A 435 17.45 10.28 24.70
N GLU A 436 16.33 10.99 24.76
CA GLU A 436 16.15 12.17 25.62
C GLU A 436 16.11 11.82 27.11
N ALA A 437 15.51 10.68 27.49
CA ALA A 437 15.52 10.20 28.86
C ALA A 437 16.95 9.88 29.31
N ILE A 438 17.73 9.21 28.45
CA ILE A 438 19.16 8.96 28.69
C ILE A 438 19.93 10.27 28.79
N ARG A 439 19.69 11.24 27.89
CA ARG A 439 20.34 12.56 27.94
C ARG A 439 20.16 13.21 29.30
N ARG A 440 18.92 13.22 29.81
CA ARG A 440 18.59 13.80 31.11
C ARG A 440 19.30 13.08 32.25
N LEU A 441 19.24 11.75 32.28
CA LEU A 441 19.87 10.95 33.33
C LEU A 441 21.40 11.11 33.35
N LYS A 442 22.05 11.22 32.18
CA LYS A 442 23.49 11.51 32.10
C LYS A 442 23.81 12.91 32.57
N ALA A 443 23.00 13.91 32.21
CA ALA A 443 23.17 15.29 32.69
C ALA A 443 23.00 15.42 34.22
N GLU A 444 22.17 14.56 34.83
CA GLU A 444 22.02 14.43 36.28
C GLU A 444 23.17 13.64 36.96
N GLY A 445 24.15 13.14 36.19
CA GLY A 445 25.27 12.38 36.71
C GLY A 445 24.91 10.96 37.18
N LYS A 446 23.82 10.38 36.66
CA LYS A 446 23.41 9.01 37.01
C LYS A 446 24.35 7.97 36.40
N SER A 447 24.47 6.84 37.09
CA SER A 447 25.12 5.62 36.61
C SER A 447 24.40 4.41 37.19
N PHE A 448 24.34 3.30 36.45
CA PHE A 448 23.61 2.10 36.85
C PHE A 448 24.53 0.87 36.82
N ALA A 449 24.20 -0.16 37.60
CA ALA A 449 24.95 -1.41 37.60
C ALA A 449 24.83 -2.13 36.26
N ARG A 450 23.60 -2.20 35.73
CA ARG A 450 23.28 -2.89 34.47
C ARG A 450 23.54 -1.98 33.27
N THR A 451 24.01 -2.58 32.19
CA THR A 451 24.15 -1.92 30.88
C THR A 451 22.77 -1.66 30.28
N ILE A 452 22.61 -0.51 29.61
CA ILE A 452 21.42 -0.18 28.82
C ILE A 452 21.82 -0.15 27.34
N HIS A 453 21.18 -0.98 26.53
CA HIS A 453 21.30 -0.98 25.08
C HIS A 453 20.05 -0.36 24.45
N LEU A 454 20.23 0.32 23.33
CA LEU A 454 19.15 0.70 22.43
C LEU A 454 19.38 0.00 21.11
N THR A 455 18.33 -0.61 20.55
CA THR A 455 18.32 -1.17 19.20
C THR A 455 17.37 -0.38 18.34
N PHE A 456 17.85 0.01 17.15
CA PHE A 456 17.03 0.60 16.09
C PHE A 456 17.03 -0.37 14.92
N VAL A 457 15.86 -0.92 14.65
CA VAL A 457 15.69 -2.12 13.81
C VAL A 457 14.92 -1.75 12.54
N PRO A 458 15.28 -2.31 11.37
CA PRO A 458 14.50 -2.14 10.16
C PRO A 458 13.42 -3.23 10.03
N ASP A 459 12.50 -3.04 9.08
CA ASP A 459 11.60 -4.06 8.53
C ASP A 459 10.40 -4.46 9.42
N GLU A 460 10.17 -3.82 10.57
CA GLU A 460 9.10 -4.22 11.51
C GLU A 460 7.73 -4.15 10.83
N GLU A 461 7.45 -3.05 10.12
CA GLU A 461 6.15 -2.72 9.52
C GLU A 461 5.74 -3.69 8.39
N VAL A 462 6.68 -4.52 7.94
CA VAL A 462 6.49 -5.57 6.93
C VAL A 462 6.77 -6.98 7.47
N GLY A 463 6.91 -7.11 8.78
CA GLY A 463 6.96 -8.39 9.51
C GLY A 463 8.25 -8.66 10.28
N GLY A 464 9.27 -7.80 10.24
CA GLY A 464 10.51 -7.92 11.02
C GLY A 464 11.42 -9.11 10.64
N HIS A 465 11.09 -9.83 9.56
CA HIS A 465 11.78 -11.05 9.14
C HIS A 465 13.24 -10.80 8.76
N LYS A 466 13.54 -9.66 8.12
CA LYS A 466 14.92 -9.26 7.77
C LYS A 466 15.55 -8.35 8.82
N GLY A 467 14.80 -7.98 9.85
CA GLY A 467 15.23 -7.15 10.97
C GLY A 467 15.46 -7.98 12.23
N MET A 468 14.57 -7.83 13.23
CA MET A 468 14.73 -8.44 14.55
C MET A 468 14.80 -9.97 14.49
N GLU A 469 14.00 -10.64 13.66
CA GLU A 469 14.01 -12.10 13.57
C GLU A 469 15.39 -12.64 13.19
N ALA A 470 16.02 -12.01 12.20
CA ALA A 470 17.38 -12.34 11.81
C ALA A 470 18.38 -11.94 12.91
N PHE A 471 18.19 -10.78 13.54
CA PHE A 471 19.11 -10.24 14.54
C PHE A 471 19.20 -11.09 15.80
N VAL A 472 18.09 -11.58 16.35
CA VAL A 472 18.11 -12.38 17.61
C VAL A 472 18.92 -13.67 17.48
N GLN A 473 19.13 -14.16 16.25
CA GLN A 473 19.95 -15.34 15.98
C GLN A 473 21.46 -15.05 15.96
N ARG A 474 21.85 -13.78 15.87
CA ARG A 474 23.24 -13.33 15.69
C ARG A 474 24.05 -13.37 16.98
N PRO A 475 25.38 -13.58 16.89
CA PRO A 475 26.26 -13.49 18.06
C PRO A 475 26.27 -12.10 18.68
N GLU A 476 26.06 -11.04 17.89
CA GLU A 476 25.97 -9.66 18.36
C GLU A 476 24.79 -9.47 19.33
N PHE A 477 23.61 -10.03 19.03
CA PHE A 477 22.46 -9.99 19.96
C PHE A 477 22.76 -10.75 21.25
N ARG A 478 23.36 -11.96 21.16
CA ARG A 478 23.75 -12.73 22.35
C ARG A 478 24.74 -11.97 23.23
N ALA A 479 25.65 -11.21 22.63
CA ALA A 479 26.63 -10.39 23.32
C ALA A 479 26.02 -9.21 24.08
N LEU A 480 24.81 -8.77 23.74
CA LEU A 480 24.07 -7.77 24.51
C LEU A 480 23.68 -8.27 25.91
N ASN A 481 23.72 -9.59 26.15
CA ASN A 481 23.41 -10.18 27.45
C ASN A 481 22.03 -9.73 27.99
N VAL A 482 21.01 -9.68 27.14
CA VAL A 482 19.69 -9.11 27.45
C VAL A 482 19.04 -9.81 28.64
N GLY A 483 18.57 -9.01 29.60
CA GLY A 483 17.78 -9.47 30.75
C GLY A 483 16.31 -9.15 30.62
N PHE A 484 16.00 -7.98 30.06
CA PHE A 484 14.66 -7.48 29.86
C PHE A 484 14.62 -6.45 28.72
N ALA A 485 13.57 -6.45 27.92
CA ALA A 485 13.36 -5.51 26.83
C ALA A 485 12.09 -4.66 27.00
N LEU A 486 12.19 -3.38 26.65
CA LEU A 486 11.05 -2.53 26.34
C LEU A 486 10.97 -2.36 24.83
N ASP A 487 9.75 -2.32 24.32
CA ASP A 487 9.44 -2.19 22.91
C ASP A 487 8.20 -1.30 22.72
N GLU A 488 7.73 -1.16 21.48
CA GLU A 488 6.55 -0.35 21.17
C GLU A 488 5.28 -0.80 21.87
N GLY A 489 4.47 0.17 22.28
CA GLY A 489 3.07 -0.01 22.62
C GLY A 489 2.18 0.93 21.83
N LEU A 490 0.94 1.11 22.29
CA LEU A 490 -0.07 1.89 21.59
C LEU A 490 -0.41 3.19 22.29
N ALA A 491 -0.84 4.16 21.49
CA ALA A 491 -1.62 5.27 21.99
C ALA A 491 -2.92 4.78 22.66
N SER A 492 -3.42 5.56 23.60
CA SER A 492 -4.68 5.28 24.29
C SER A 492 -5.53 6.55 24.36
N PRO A 493 -6.81 6.52 23.97
CA PRO A 493 -7.67 7.70 24.03
C PRO A 493 -8.09 8.07 25.46
N SER A 494 -7.93 7.16 26.43
CA SER A 494 -8.23 7.38 27.84
C SER A 494 -6.98 7.79 28.63
N ASP A 495 -7.08 7.88 29.95
CA ASP A 495 -5.93 8.11 30.83
C ASP A 495 -5.09 6.85 31.13
N THR A 496 -5.51 5.67 30.64
CA THR A 496 -4.78 4.41 30.82
C THR A 496 -3.66 4.25 29.80
N PHE A 497 -2.59 3.59 30.19
CA PHE A 497 -1.51 3.15 29.30
C PHE A 497 -1.62 1.64 29.08
N SER A 498 -1.69 1.21 27.83
CA SER A 498 -1.64 -0.22 27.51
C SER A 498 -0.21 -0.74 27.68
N VAL A 499 -0.11 -1.92 28.27
CA VAL A 499 1.14 -2.66 28.44
C VAL A 499 0.94 -4.04 27.82
N PHE A 500 1.72 -4.34 26.80
CA PHE A 500 1.62 -5.59 26.07
C PHE A 500 2.68 -6.56 26.57
N TYR A 501 2.25 -7.66 27.17
CA TYR A 501 3.15 -8.72 27.68
C TYR A 501 3.21 -9.94 26.76
N GLY A 502 2.39 -9.91 25.70
CA GLY A 502 2.56 -10.74 24.53
C GLY A 502 1.61 -10.38 23.41
N GLU A 503 1.70 -11.09 22.30
CA GLU A 503 0.87 -10.83 21.12
C GLU A 503 0.14 -12.08 20.64
N LYS A 504 -0.82 -11.89 19.72
CA LYS A 504 -1.49 -12.99 19.05
C LYS A 504 -0.62 -13.59 17.95
N SER A 505 -0.67 -14.91 17.84
CA SER A 505 -0.07 -15.66 16.74
C SER A 505 -0.87 -15.50 15.44
N PRO A 506 -0.28 -15.02 14.34
CA PRO A 506 -0.93 -14.98 13.03
C PRO A 506 -0.81 -16.30 12.27
N TRP A 507 -1.96 -16.85 11.87
CA TRP A 507 -2.10 -17.99 10.97
C TRP A 507 -2.88 -17.57 9.73
N TRP A 508 -2.22 -17.60 8.58
CA TRP A 508 -2.87 -17.39 7.29
C TRP A 508 -3.02 -18.74 6.60
N ILE A 509 -4.26 -19.19 6.42
CA ILE A 509 -4.58 -20.53 5.92
C ILE A 509 -5.27 -20.41 4.58
N LYS A 510 -4.82 -21.17 3.58
CA LYS A 510 -5.55 -21.39 2.33
C LYS A 510 -6.07 -22.83 2.30
N VAL A 511 -7.38 -23.00 2.21
CA VAL A 511 -8.05 -24.31 2.11
C VAL A 511 -8.46 -24.53 0.66
N LYS A 512 -8.00 -25.61 0.05
CA LYS A 512 -8.30 -26.03 -1.32
C LYS A 512 -9.27 -27.20 -1.31
N CYS A 513 -10.38 -27.06 -2.02
CA CYS A 513 -11.47 -28.04 -2.10
C CYS A 513 -11.55 -28.60 -3.52
N MET A 514 -11.26 -29.89 -3.69
CA MET A 514 -11.43 -30.59 -4.96
C MET A 514 -12.81 -31.25 -5.06
N GLY A 515 -13.40 -31.30 -6.25
CA GLY A 515 -14.68 -31.97 -6.46
C GLY A 515 -14.97 -32.35 -7.91
N SER A 516 -16.10 -33.02 -8.11
CA SER A 516 -16.54 -33.49 -9.42
C SER A 516 -16.98 -32.31 -10.30
N PRO A 517 -16.42 -32.13 -11.52
CA PRO A 517 -16.92 -31.16 -12.48
C PRO A 517 -18.16 -31.70 -13.23
N GLY A 518 -18.89 -30.80 -13.89
CA GLY A 518 -20.01 -31.21 -14.74
C GLY A 518 -20.81 -30.04 -15.30
N HIS A 519 -21.81 -30.35 -16.14
CA HIS A 519 -22.71 -29.33 -16.67
C HIS A 519 -23.67 -28.86 -15.56
N GLY A 520 -23.85 -27.54 -15.42
CA GLY A 520 -24.68 -26.94 -14.36
C GLY A 520 -26.17 -27.28 -14.39
N SER A 521 -26.64 -27.98 -15.43
CA SER A 521 -28.01 -28.51 -15.51
C SER A 521 -28.18 -29.87 -14.79
N ARG A 522 -27.12 -30.43 -14.22
CA ARG A 522 -27.12 -31.72 -13.53
C ARG A 522 -26.86 -31.52 -12.04
N PHE A 523 -27.45 -32.37 -11.20
CA PHE A 523 -27.13 -32.48 -9.78
C PHE A 523 -25.85 -33.30 -9.60
N ILE A 524 -24.70 -32.66 -9.84
CA ILE A 524 -23.39 -33.28 -9.61
C ILE A 524 -23.18 -33.43 -8.10
N SER A 525 -22.77 -34.62 -7.66
CA SER A 525 -22.41 -34.88 -6.27
C SER A 525 -20.91 -34.68 -6.03
N ASN A 526 -20.52 -34.50 -4.77
CA ASN A 526 -19.12 -34.37 -4.36
C ASN A 526 -18.45 -33.14 -5.00
N THR A 527 -19.16 -32.01 -5.04
CA THR A 527 -18.69 -30.79 -5.70
C THR A 527 -17.70 -30.02 -4.83
N ALA A 528 -16.81 -29.24 -5.47
CA ALA A 528 -15.89 -28.37 -4.75
C ALA A 528 -16.63 -27.30 -3.92
N ALA A 529 -17.73 -26.77 -4.46
CA ALA A 529 -18.60 -25.80 -3.79
C ALA A 529 -19.26 -26.35 -2.52
N GLU A 530 -19.78 -27.58 -2.53
CA GLU A 530 -20.38 -28.20 -1.34
C GLU A 530 -19.35 -28.35 -0.21
N LYS A 531 -18.12 -28.74 -0.53
CA LYS A 531 -17.02 -28.89 0.44
C LYS A 531 -16.57 -27.54 1.00
N MET A 532 -16.34 -26.57 0.11
CA MET A 532 -15.96 -25.22 0.51
C MET A 532 -17.03 -24.58 1.40
N HIS A 533 -18.31 -24.78 1.09
CA HIS A 533 -19.41 -24.34 1.94
C HIS A 533 -19.34 -24.93 3.35
N LYS A 534 -19.03 -26.22 3.50
CA LYS A 534 -18.82 -26.84 4.82
C LYS A 534 -17.63 -26.24 5.57
N VAL A 535 -16.49 -26.04 4.89
CA VAL A 535 -15.30 -25.40 5.49
C VAL A 535 -15.65 -24.00 6.00
N ILE A 536 -16.26 -23.16 5.16
CA ILE A 536 -16.66 -21.80 5.50
C ILE A 536 -17.61 -21.81 6.71
N ASN A 537 -18.60 -22.71 6.73
CA ASN A 537 -19.54 -22.78 7.84
C ASN A 537 -18.85 -23.17 9.16
N SER A 538 -17.97 -24.16 9.17
CA SER A 538 -17.24 -24.55 10.39
C SER A 538 -16.37 -23.40 10.93
N PHE A 539 -15.61 -22.75 10.05
CA PHE A 539 -14.73 -21.64 10.41
C PHE A 539 -15.53 -20.42 10.91
N LEU A 540 -16.62 -20.04 10.22
CA LEU A 540 -17.44 -18.90 10.61
C LEU A 540 -18.31 -19.18 11.84
N ALA A 541 -18.71 -20.44 12.08
CA ALA A 541 -19.36 -20.83 13.32
C ALA A 541 -18.41 -20.66 14.51
N PHE A 542 -17.13 -21.06 14.38
CA PHE A 542 -16.11 -20.82 15.41
C PHE A 542 -15.85 -19.32 15.64
N ARG A 543 -15.73 -18.54 14.56
CA ARG A 543 -15.63 -17.08 14.66
C ARG A 543 -16.79 -16.49 15.47
N GLU A 544 -18.01 -16.93 15.18
CA GLU A 544 -19.19 -16.47 15.88
C GLU A 544 -19.17 -16.87 17.35
N SER A 545 -18.70 -18.07 17.71
CA SER A 545 -18.54 -18.46 19.13
C SER A 545 -17.52 -17.58 19.86
N GLU A 546 -16.38 -17.26 19.25
CA GLU A 546 -15.38 -16.36 19.87
C GLU A 546 -15.91 -14.92 19.99
N ARG A 547 -16.69 -14.46 19.00
CA ARG A 547 -17.37 -13.16 19.07
C ARG A 547 -18.38 -13.12 20.21
N GLN A 548 -19.12 -14.21 20.45
CA GLN A 548 -20.05 -14.29 21.57
C GLN A 548 -19.30 -14.33 22.90
N ARG A 549 -18.20 -15.08 22.99
CA ARG A 549 -17.32 -15.12 24.18
C ARG A 549 -16.85 -13.73 24.57
N LEU A 550 -16.35 -12.95 23.62
CA LEU A 550 -15.94 -11.56 23.84
C LEU A 550 -17.09 -10.65 24.30
N LYS A 551 -18.31 -10.86 23.78
CA LYS A 551 -19.48 -10.06 24.18
C LYS A 551 -20.04 -10.46 25.54
N SER A 552 -19.96 -11.73 25.91
CA SER A 552 -20.54 -12.25 27.14
C SER A 552 -19.68 -12.01 28.37
N ASP A 553 -18.38 -11.79 28.18
CA ASP A 553 -17.43 -11.61 29.28
C ASP A 553 -16.71 -10.26 29.13
N SER A 554 -17.09 -9.29 29.96
CA SER A 554 -16.51 -7.96 29.97
C SER A 554 -15.07 -7.90 30.49
N SER A 555 -14.56 -9.00 31.07
CA SER A 555 -13.15 -9.10 31.47
C SER A 555 -12.23 -9.39 30.28
N LEU A 556 -12.77 -9.91 29.18
CA LEU A 556 -12.01 -10.20 27.98
C LEU A 556 -11.82 -8.95 27.13
N THR A 557 -10.62 -8.83 26.58
CA THR A 557 -10.28 -7.88 25.54
C THR A 557 -10.23 -8.58 24.19
N LEU A 558 -10.07 -7.80 23.11
CA LEU A 558 -9.84 -8.37 21.80
C LEU A 558 -8.60 -9.28 21.79
N GLY A 559 -7.58 -8.96 22.60
CA GLY A 559 -6.37 -9.74 22.79
C GLY A 559 -6.61 -11.18 23.27
N ASP A 560 -7.72 -11.43 23.96
CA ASP A 560 -7.98 -12.70 24.68
C ASP A 560 -8.81 -13.70 23.88
N VAL A 561 -9.28 -13.35 22.69
CA VAL A 561 -10.12 -14.22 21.83
C VAL A 561 -9.47 -14.47 20.49
N THR A 562 -9.76 -15.62 19.87
CA THR A 562 -9.32 -15.92 18.51
C THR A 562 -10.16 -15.14 17.52
N SER A 563 -9.54 -14.29 16.71
CA SER A 563 -10.23 -13.66 15.58
C SER A 563 -9.94 -14.45 14.32
N LEU A 564 -10.97 -14.79 13.58
CA LEU A 564 -10.90 -15.53 12.32
C LEU A 564 -11.72 -14.78 11.28
N ASN A 565 -11.15 -14.46 10.12
CA ASN A 565 -11.85 -13.77 9.06
C ASN A 565 -11.58 -14.44 7.70
N LEU A 566 -12.65 -14.63 6.91
CA LEU A 566 -12.53 -15.07 5.52
C LEU A 566 -12.06 -13.89 4.69
N THR A 567 -10.90 -14.02 4.06
CA THR A 567 -10.22 -12.93 3.33
C THR A 567 -10.10 -13.20 1.84
N ILE A 568 -10.13 -14.46 1.40
CA ILE A 568 -9.96 -14.87 -0.01
C ILE A 568 -11.04 -15.89 -0.39
N LEU A 569 -11.58 -15.80 -1.60
CA LEU A 569 -12.48 -16.79 -2.20
C LEU A 569 -12.19 -16.94 -3.70
N GLU A 570 -11.90 -18.16 -4.16
CA GLU A 570 -11.47 -18.46 -5.53
C GLU A 570 -12.21 -19.71 -6.08
N GLY A 571 -12.51 -19.72 -7.39
CA GLY A 571 -13.04 -20.90 -8.08
C GLY A 571 -14.07 -20.59 -9.17
N GLY A 572 -14.32 -21.56 -10.06
CA GLY A 572 -15.24 -21.41 -11.19
C GLY A 572 -14.58 -20.91 -12.47
N VAL A 573 -15.07 -21.37 -13.63
CA VAL A 573 -14.56 -21.00 -14.97
C VAL A 573 -15.64 -20.49 -15.92
N SER A 574 -16.89 -20.92 -15.74
CA SER A 574 -18.05 -20.53 -16.55
C SER A 574 -19.34 -20.80 -15.78
N PHE A 575 -20.42 -20.05 -16.06
CA PHE A 575 -21.71 -20.18 -15.38
C PHE A 575 -22.37 -21.55 -15.52
N ASN A 576 -22.11 -22.25 -16.63
CA ASN A 576 -22.71 -23.55 -16.92
C ASN A 576 -21.79 -24.74 -16.57
N VAL A 577 -20.66 -24.49 -15.89
CA VAL A 577 -19.69 -25.53 -15.50
C VAL A 577 -19.55 -25.55 -13.99
N VAL A 578 -19.88 -26.69 -13.38
CA VAL A 578 -19.58 -26.99 -11.98
C VAL A 578 -18.05 -27.10 -11.84
N PRO A 579 -17.40 -26.33 -10.95
CA PRO A 579 -15.94 -26.33 -10.83
C PRO A 579 -15.40 -27.62 -10.25
N SER A 580 -14.26 -28.06 -10.76
CA SER A 580 -13.47 -29.16 -10.18
C SER A 580 -12.67 -28.74 -8.95
N GLU A 581 -12.48 -27.43 -8.75
CA GLU A 581 -11.66 -26.86 -7.69
C GLU A 581 -12.22 -25.50 -7.23
N MET A 582 -12.18 -25.28 -5.93
CA MET A 582 -12.37 -23.97 -5.29
C MET A 582 -11.40 -23.81 -4.14
N ALA A 583 -11.04 -22.58 -3.78
CA ALA A 583 -10.18 -22.29 -2.64
C ALA A 583 -10.73 -21.13 -1.80
N VAL A 584 -10.44 -21.16 -0.50
CA VAL A 584 -10.83 -20.12 0.46
C VAL A 584 -9.65 -19.81 1.38
N GLY A 585 -9.41 -18.53 1.65
CA GLY A 585 -8.34 -18.08 2.55
C GLY A 585 -8.88 -17.42 3.81
N PHE A 586 -8.20 -17.64 4.93
CA PHE A 586 -8.53 -17.09 6.24
C PHE A 586 -7.32 -16.43 6.90
N ASP A 587 -7.53 -15.26 7.52
CA ASP A 587 -6.62 -14.68 8.51
C ASP A 587 -7.14 -15.03 9.91
N ILE A 588 -6.30 -15.73 10.68
CA ILE A 588 -6.59 -16.14 12.05
C ILE A 588 -5.54 -15.53 12.98
N ARG A 589 -5.97 -14.82 14.02
CA ARG A 589 -5.10 -14.30 15.10
C ARG A 589 -5.47 -14.99 16.40
N ILE A 590 -4.52 -15.72 16.96
CA ILE A 590 -4.75 -16.67 18.05
C ILE A 590 -4.05 -16.18 19.33
N PRO A 591 -4.75 -16.03 20.47
CA PRO A 591 -4.12 -15.62 21.72
C PRO A 591 -3.17 -16.70 22.28
N PRO A 592 -2.18 -16.32 23.11
CA PRO A 592 -1.25 -17.27 23.72
C PRO A 592 -1.92 -18.27 24.68
N THR A 593 -3.16 -18.02 25.08
CA THR A 593 -3.95 -18.90 25.96
C THR A 593 -4.59 -20.10 25.25
N VAL A 594 -4.59 -20.13 23.91
CA VAL A 594 -5.17 -21.23 23.12
C VAL A 594 -4.10 -22.26 22.80
N ASP A 595 -4.33 -23.54 23.07
CA ASP A 595 -3.42 -24.61 22.63
C ASP A 595 -3.37 -24.68 21.09
N LEU A 596 -2.25 -24.21 20.51
CA LEU A 596 -2.08 -24.16 19.06
C LEU A 596 -2.12 -25.54 18.42
N LYS A 597 -1.62 -26.59 19.07
CA LYS A 597 -1.65 -27.94 18.49
C LYS A 597 -3.07 -28.47 18.45
N ALA A 598 -3.84 -28.26 19.53
CA ALA A 598 -5.25 -28.63 19.56
C ALA A 598 -6.07 -27.84 18.54
N PHE A 599 -5.77 -26.55 18.37
CA PHE A 599 -6.45 -25.71 17.39
C PHE A 599 -6.09 -26.09 15.93
N GLU A 600 -4.84 -26.46 15.65
CA GLU A 600 -4.46 -27.03 14.35
C GLU A 600 -5.21 -28.32 14.05
N GLU A 601 -5.33 -29.21 15.04
CA GLU A 601 -6.10 -30.45 14.89
C GLU A 601 -7.59 -30.16 14.66
N GLN A 602 -8.13 -29.12 15.28
CA GLN A 602 -9.50 -28.67 15.04
C GLN A 602 -9.68 -28.17 13.60
N VAL A 603 -8.75 -27.37 13.08
CA VAL A 603 -8.74 -26.95 11.67
C VAL A 603 -8.64 -28.15 10.73
N ALA A 604 -7.78 -29.11 11.05
CA ALA A 604 -7.62 -30.34 10.29
C ALA A 604 -8.92 -31.16 10.30
N ALA A 605 -9.60 -31.27 11.44
CA ALA A 605 -10.89 -31.94 11.57
C ALA A 605 -11.96 -31.27 10.69
N TRP A 606 -12.10 -29.94 10.74
CA TRP A 606 -13.05 -29.22 9.88
C TRP A 606 -12.80 -29.46 8.39
N CYS A 607 -11.54 -29.54 7.98
CA CYS A 607 -11.18 -29.85 6.58
C CYS A 607 -11.51 -31.30 6.23
N ARG A 608 -11.23 -32.28 7.10
CA ARG A 608 -11.57 -33.70 6.89
C ARG A 608 -13.08 -33.91 6.81
N ASP A 609 -13.85 -33.28 7.69
CA ASP A 609 -15.32 -33.38 7.75
C ASP A 609 -16.00 -32.74 6.53
N ALA A 610 -15.34 -31.78 5.88
CA ALA A 610 -15.83 -31.20 4.64
C ALA A 610 -15.90 -32.24 3.50
N GLY A 611 -14.92 -33.15 3.44
CA GLY A 611 -14.91 -34.34 2.58
C GLY A 611 -13.54 -34.61 1.93
N ASP A 612 -13.45 -35.72 1.20
CA ASP A 612 -12.21 -36.14 0.53
C ASP A 612 -11.67 -35.08 -0.43
N GLY A 613 -10.34 -34.92 -0.51
CA GLY A 613 -9.72 -33.95 -1.41
C GLY A 613 -9.86 -32.48 -0.97
N VAL A 614 -10.26 -32.25 0.29
CA VAL A 614 -10.06 -30.97 0.97
C VAL A 614 -8.69 -30.99 1.64
N THR A 615 -7.87 -30.01 1.30
CA THR A 615 -6.51 -29.84 1.84
C THR A 615 -6.33 -28.40 2.27
N TYR A 616 -5.36 -28.13 3.13
CA TYR A 616 -5.02 -26.78 3.53
C TYR A 616 -3.51 -26.61 3.65
N GLU A 617 -3.06 -25.38 3.46
CA GLU A 617 -1.68 -24.98 3.67
C GLU A 617 -1.62 -23.69 4.49
N PHE A 618 -0.52 -23.51 5.22
CA PHE A 618 -0.23 -22.27 5.90
C PHE A 618 0.64 -21.39 5.01
N LEU A 619 0.16 -20.20 4.70
CA LEU A 619 0.94 -19.13 4.07
C LEU A 619 1.78 -18.39 5.12
N GLN A 620 1.27 -18.32 6.35
CA GLN A 620 1.98 -17.84 7.53
C GLN A 620 1.53 -18.66 8.74
N LYS A 621 2.47 -19.07 9.59
CA LYS A 621 2.19 -19.83 10.81
C LYS A 621 3.18 -19.49 11.90
N CYS A 622 2.71 -18.83 12.96
CA CYS A 622 3.46 -18.66 14.19
C CYS A 622 3.08 -19.73 15.22
N MET A 623 4.07 -20.40 15.81
CA MET A 623 3.85 -21.37 16.88
C MET A 623 4.33 -20.88 18.25
N ASP A 624 4.88 -19.67 18.30
CA ASP A 624 5.36 -19.10 19.55
C ASP A 624 4.19 -18.53 20.38
N GLN A 625 4.14 -18.93 21.64
CA GLN A 625 3.16 -18.47 22.63
C GLN A 625 3.82 -17.97 23.91
N ASN A 626 5.13 -17.71 23.86
CA ASN A 626 5.83 -17.12 24.99
C ASN A 626 5.12 -15.82 25.39
N VAL A 627 5.08 -15.57 26.70
CA VAL A 627 4.56 -14.34 27.31
C VAL A 627 5.52 -13.89 28.39
N THR A 628 5.63 -12.58 28.56
CA THR A 628 6.40 -12.01 29.67
C THR A 628 5.57 -12.07 30.94
N SER A 629 6.16 -12.50 32.05
CA SER A 629 5.49 -12.52 33.34
C SER A 629 5.10 -11.11 33.76
N THR A 630 3.86 -10.94 34.22
CA THR A 630 3.36 -9.71 34.85
C THR A 630 3.04 -9.91 36.34
N GLU A 631 3.68 -10.90 36.95
CA GLU A 631 3.54 -11.19 38.38
C GLU A 631 4.51 -10.33 39.21
N GLU A 632 4.08 -9.84 40.39
CA GLU A 632 4.94 -9.01 41.27
C GLU A 632 6.13 -9.79 41.88
N SER A 633 6.18 -11.11 41.69
CA SER A 633 7.33 -11.97 42.00
C SER A 633 8.42 -11.89 40.93
N ASP A 634 8.09 -11.50 39.69
CA ASP A 634 9.07 -11.25 38.64
C ASP A 634 9.80 -9.92 38.91
N PRO A 635 11.14 -9.93 39.01
CA PRO A 635 11.90 -8.76 39.41
C PRO A 635 11.87 -7.64 38.37
N TRP A 636 11.76 -7.96 37.07
CA TRP A 636 11.67 -6.96 36.02
C TRP A 636 10.29 -6.32 35.99
N TRP A 637 9.24 -7.14 36.07
CA TRP A 637 7.88 -6.64 36.16
C TRP A 637 7.69 -5.76 37.40
N LYS A 638 8.13 -6.22 38.57
CA LYS A 638 8.04 -5.46 39.82
C LYS A 638 8.72 -4.11 39.74
N ALA A 639 9.88 -4.02 39.08
CA ALA A 639 10.57 -2.75 38.87
C ALA A 639 9.78 -1.81 37.94
N PHE A 640 9.26 -2.33 36.83
CA PHE A 640 8.43 -1.58 35.90
C PHE A 640 7.11 -1.13 36.53
N SER A 641 6.33 -2.07 37.07
CA SER A 641 5.01 -1.82 37.67
C SER A 641 5.11 -0.93 38.91
N GLY A 642 6.16 -1.09 39.72
CA GLY A 642 6.45 -0.26 40.88
C GLY A 642 6.73 1.19 40.49
N ALA A 643 7.60 1.42 39.50
CA ALA A 643 7.88 2.77 39.00
C ALA A 643 6.63 3.44 38.39
N CYS A 644 5.81 2.69 37.64
CA CYS A 644 4.52 3.17 37.15
C CYS A 644 3.56 3.55 38.30
N ARG A 645 3.51 2.74 39.36
CA ARG A 645 2.68 2.99 40.56
C ARG A 645 3.11 4.23 41.31
N ASP A 646 4.41 4.45 41.47
CA ASP A 646 4.98 5.65 42.09
C ASP A 646 4.63 6.93 41.31
N MET A 647 4.58 6.82 39.99
CA MET A 647 4.13 7.89 39.09
C MET A 647 2.59 8.00 38.99
N LYS A 648 1.84 7.13 39.66
CA LYS A 648 0.37 7.03 39.60
C LYS A 648 -0.15 6.84 38.18
N LEU A 649 0.57 6.08 37.34
CA LEU A 649 0.12 5.71 36.01
C LEU A 649 -0.92 4.59 36.12
N GLN A 650 -2.01 4.69 35.36
CA GLN A 650 -3.00 3.63 35.24
C GLN A 650 -2.59 2.71 34.10
N LEU A 651 -2.25 1.46 34.43
CA LEU A 651 -1.83 0.46 33.45
C LEU A 651 -2.99 -0.45 33.08
N LYS A 652 -3.06 -0.84 31.80
CA LYS A 652 -3.96 -1.88 31.31
C LYS A 652 -3.11 -2.97 30.67
N LEU A 653 -3.08 -4.15 31.28
CA LEU A 653 -2.34 -5.30 30.75
C LEU A 653 -3.16 -5.97 29.66
N GLU A 654 -2.57 -6.15 28.49
CA GLU A 654 -3.28 -6.69 27.33
C GLU A 654 -2.38 -7.61 26.51
N ILE A 655 -2.98 -8.59 25.83
CA ILE A 655 -2.35 -9.26 24.70
C ILE A 655 -2.53 -8.37 23.47
N PHE A 656 -1.41 -8.04 22.82
CA PHE A 656 -1.40 -7.24 21.62
C PHE A 656 -2.15 -7.96 20.49
N PRO A 657 -3.14 -7.32 19.85
CA PRO A 657 -3.94 -7.97 18.82
C PRO A 657 -3.20 -8.15 17.48
N ALA A 658 -2.13 -7.36 17.25
CA ALA A 658 -1.24 -7.46 16.10
C ALA A 658 0.07 -8.14 16.51
N ALA A 659 1.22 -7.69 16.01
CA ALA A 659 2.52 -8.25 16.35
C ALA A 659 3.57 -7.14 16.38
N THR A 660 4.60 -7.26 17.24
CA THR A 660 5.75 -6.35 17.34
C THR A 660 7.06 -7.15 17.37
N ASP A 661 8.22 -6.51 17.34
CA ASP A 661 9.54 -7.16 17.46
C ASP A 661 9.71 -7.95 18.77
N SER A 662 8.98 -7.60 19.83
CA SER A 662 8.97 -8.29 21.12
C SER A 662 8.72 -9.80 21.01
N ARG A 663 7.96 -10.25 20.00
CA ARG A 663 7.76 -11.68 19.73
C ARG A 663 9.07 -12.42 19.51
N TYR A 664 9.99 -11.83 18.76
CA TYR A 664 11.27 -12.46 18.42
C TYR A 664 12.22 -12.48 19.62
N ILE A 665 12.18 -11.44 20.45
CA ILE A 665 12.95 -11.37 21.70
C ILE A 665 12.46 -12.44 22.69
N ARG A 666 11.14 -12.59 22.82
CA ARG A 666 10.52 -13.60 23.69
C ARG A 666 10.75 -15.02 23.19
N ALA A 667 10.71 -15.24 21.87
CA ALA A 667 11.02 -16.52 21.23
C ALA A 667 12.41 -17.07 21.60
N VAL A 668 13.39 -16.20 21.81
CA VAL A 668 14.75 -16.58 22.24
C VAL A 668 14.96 -16.56 23.77
N GLY A 669 13.86 -16.43 24.54
CA GLY A 669 13.85 -16.61 25.99
C GLY A 669 14.08 -15.35 26.83
N HIS A 670 13.99 -14.15 26.24
CA HIS A 670 14.13 -12.90 26.98
C HIS A 670 12.77 -12.22 27.18
N PRO A 671 12.43 -11.80 28.42
CA PRO A 671 11.19 -11.08 28.67
C PRO A 671 11.21 -9.72 27.97
N ALA A 672 10.13 -9.42 27.25
CA ALA A 672 9.91 -8.15 26.55
C ALA A 672 8.49 -7.64 26.81
N ILE A 673 8.32 -6.34 27.01
CA ILE A 673 6.99 -5.72 27.06
C ILE A 673 6.90 -4.54 26.10
N GLY A 674 5.77 -4.45 25.41
CA GLY A 674 5.40 -3.29 24.62
C GLY A 674 4.80 -2.18 25.48
N PHE A 675 5.40 -0.99 25.46
CA PHE A 675 4.93 0.16 26.23
C PHE A 675 5.33 1.49 25.59
N SER A 676 4.33 2.22 25.11
CA SER A 676 4.45 3.61 24.63
C SER A 676 3.69 4.56 25.57
N PRO A 677 4.33 5.59 26.15
CA PRO A 677 3.70 6.50 27.11
C PRO A 677 2.81 7.56 26.42
N MET A 678 1.81 7.12 25.66
CA MET A 678 0.93 7.95 24.83
C MET A 678 -0.56 7.85 25.24
N ASN A 679 -0.89 8.16 26.50
CA ASN A 679 -2.29 8.26 26.92
C ASN A 679 -2.95 9.57 26.44
N ARG A 680 -4.29 9.63 26.51
CA ARG A 680 -5.14 10.73 26.02
C ARG A 680 -4.85 11.12 24.57
N THR A 681 -4.50 10.14 23.75
CA THR A 681 -4.11 10.30 22.36
C THR A 681 -4.96 9.35 21.51
N PRO A 682 -5.61 9.83 20.44
CA PRO A 682 -6.33 8.94 19.55
C PRO A 682 -5.35 7.95 18.89
N VAL A 683 -5.80 6.71 18.70
CA VAL A 683 -5.02 5.66 18.03
C VAL A 683 -5.03 5.96 16.53
N LEU A 684 -3.93 6.52 16.01
CA LEU A 684 -3.81 6.94 14.62
C LEU A 684 -2.61 6.33 13.89
N LEU A 685 -1.90 5.37 14.52
CA LEU A 685 -0.92 4.57 13.78
C LEU A 685 -1.57 3.99 12.53
N HIS A 686 -0.83 4.03 11.42
CA HIS A 686 -1.26 3.61 10.10
C HIS A 686 -2.42 4.40 9.47
N ASP A 687 -3.08 5.30 10.21
CA ASP A 687 -4.14 6.16 9.69
C ASP A 687 -3.58 7.45 9.05
N HIS A 688 -4.46 8.22 8.42
CA HIS A 688 -4.17 9.57 7.94
C HIS A 688 -4.07 10.55 9.11
N ASN A 689 -3.32 11.64 8.90
CA ASN A 689 -3.17 12.70 9.91
C ASN A 689 -2.64 12.18 11.25
N GLU A 690 -1.80 11.15 11.23
CA GLU A 690 -1.11 10.69 12.42
C GLU A 690 -0.39 11.88 13.07
N PHE A 691 -0.62 12.05 14.37
CA PHE A 691 0.02 13.10 15.14
C PHE A 691 0.30 12.64 16.57
N LEU A 692 1.27 13.30 17.19
CA LEU A 692 1.48 13.24 18.63
C LEU A 692 1.58 14.66 19.18
N ASN A 693 0.83 14.93 20.26
CA ASN A 693 0.90 16.24 20.91
C ASN A 693 2.23 16.39 21.66
N GLU A 694 2.88 17.55 21.54
CA GLU A 694 4.19 17.81 22.13
C GLU A 694 4.21 17.61 23.64
N GLN A 695 3.11 17.90 24.35
CA GLN A 695 3.04 17.70 25.79
C GLN A 695 3.00 16.21 26.15
N VAL A 696 2.33 15.39 25.34
CA VAL A 696 2.32 13.93 25.50
C VAL A 696 3.71 13.37 25.21
N PHE A 697 4.33 13.81 24.11
CA PHE A 697 5.69 13.44 23.75
C PHE A 697 6.69 13.75 24.88
N LEU A 698 6.69 14.98 25.39
CA LEU A 698 7.58 15.41 26.48
C LEU A 698 7.32 14.67 27.79
N ARG A 699 6.06 14.42 28.13
CA ARG A 699 5.70 13.61 29.31
C ARG A 699 6.19 12.16 29.18
N GLY A 700 6.23 11.61 27.97
CA GLY A 700 6.82 10.29 27.74
C GLY A 700 8.31 10.23 28.08
N ILE A 701 9.06 11.29 27.80
CA ILE A 701 10.47 11.43 28.23
C ILE A 701 10.55 11.38 29.76
N ASP A 702 9.68 12.11 30.46
CA ASP A 702 9.64 12.12 31.93
C ASP A 702 9.35 10.72 32.50
N ILE A 703 8.43 9.98 31.88
CA ILE A 703 8.06 8.62 32.28
C ILE A 703 9.26 7.68 32.10
N TYR A 704 9.91 7.66 30.93
CA TYR A 704 11.08 6.81 30.73
C TYR A 704 12.26 7.20 31.62
N ALA A 705 12.48 8.50 31.88
CA ALA A 705 13.51 8.96 32.83
C ALA A 705 13.29 8.42 34.25
N ARG A 706 12.07 7.99 34.60
CA ARG A 706 11.74 7.33 35.87
C ARG A 706 11.76 5.80 35.78
N LEU A 707 11.38 5.22 34.64
CA LEU A 707 11.41 3.77 34.41
C LEU A 707 12.83 3.22 34.28
N LEU A 708 13.70 3.89 33.51
CA LEU A 708 15.05 3.39 33.23
C LEU A 708 15.88 3.20 34.51
N PRO A 709 15.90 4.13 35.49
CA PRO A 709 16.58 3.89 36.76
C PRO A 709 16.04 2.69 37.53
N ALA A 710 14.73 2.47 37.54
CA ALA A 710 14.12 1.35 38.25
C ALA A 710 14.52 0.01 37.63
N LEU A 711 14.44 -0.09 36.30
CA LEU A 711 14.82 -1.28 35.54
C LEU A 711 16.34 -1.55 35.63
N ALA A 712 17.18 -0.55 35.41
CA ALA A 712 18.63 -0.69 35.43
C ALA A 712 19.20 -0.93 36.85
N SER A 713 18.38 -0.74 37.89
CA SER A 713 18.73 -1.00 39.29
C SER A 713 18.15 -2.30 39.85
N VAL A 714 17.52 -3.14 39.01
CA VAL A 714 17.08 -4.48 39.43
C VAL A 714 18.28 -5.23 40.03
N PRO A 715 18.18 -5.80 41.24
CA PRO A 715 19.29 -6.48 41.89
C PRO A 715 19.76 -7.69 41.07
N PRO A 716 21.00 -8.17 41.26
CA PRO A 716 21.48 -9.38 40.60
C PRO A 716 20.53 -10.55 40.81
N LEU A 717 20.18 -11.22 39.72
CA LEU A 717 19.30 -12.38 39.70
C LEU A 717 20.10 -13.64 40.05
N PRO A 718 19.47 -14.68 40.62
CA PRO A 718 20.17 -15.92 41.00
C PRO A 718 20.97 -16.58 39.87
N ALA A 719 20.57 -16.37 38.61
CA ALA A 719 21.24 -16.90 37.43
C ALA A 719 22.41 -16.03 36.91
N GLU A 720 22.72 -14.92 37.58
CA GLU A 720 23.77 -13.95 37.22
C GLU A 720 24.95 -13.94 38.21
N GLY A 721 24.87 -14.79 39.25
CA GLY A 721 25.84 -14.87 40.34
C GLY A 721 27.08 -15.70 40.06
#